data_AF-A0A433MVR0-F1
#
_entry.id   AF-A0A433MVR0-F1
#
_cell.length_a   1.000
_cell.length_b   1.000
_cell.length_c   1.000
_cell.angle_alpha   90.00
_cell.angle_beta   90.00
_cell.angle_gamma   90.00
#
_symmetry.space_group_name_H-M   'P 1'
#
loop_
_entity.id
_entity.type
_entity.pdbx_description
1 polymer ?
#
loop_
_entity_poly.entity_id
_entity_poly.type
_entity_poly.pdbx_seq_one_letter_code
_entity_poly.pdbx_strand_id
1 'polypeptide(L)'
;MYELARSHGGFPLNPNSPATGTNDAYDAFRHAMMSAQLTERWGPDLSKRIMDWYENRNPNPPAEDNMDRWNNDVGRREYENWRNARDRGETTDPLSKWIYDKVKQGETINDPVDHRSWREPEAPAPLPGGDPFTGMPWPGVDPVAADDFQRARGWRQPVDPLMLDLDGDGLELKAANGSVLFDHDADGIRTGTGWISADDGILVRDLDGNGLIQTGRELFGVDTLKRNGEKAINAFDALADLDSNADGNFTSADLAWGQVKVWRDLDQDGISDAGELFSLDQLGITRIGVNGSATNTTGGNQAGTTINGNFIAQSGSFTRNGESHSVAAANLSAGAIDLDSSNFHREFTDYIPLTDIAKTLPTMQGSGRVRDLAEAVSLTPELAVVLTSFSSAATREAQMALIDNLITTWAKSSDFWSSIEDNLGGKDNISLGITVPAGMTQEQFRNLIGVLEVFNGERFYEKPTSTATVRPVAGFTTSTETTTSGGVTLVRPAYAINPPAAQLALLQQSYETLKESIYGALILQTRLKPYLDSIDLVIDENGVRFDVTALVAKLDALKASNERTALIDLIELNRYAQGALQEVGFIGLEHLRSWIESLPVDSALRAELSSLNVYAGSSANGSTKGDIYVGNTNANSFSGGTGNDLLDGGAGNDNLTGGDGADTLIGGDGND
;
A
#
# COMPACT_ATOMS: atom_id res chain seq x y z
N MET A 1 43.13 -0.73 -5.57
CA MET A 1 43.53 0.46 -4.77
C MET A 1 45.02 0.80 -4.83
N TYR A 2 45.94 -0.14 -4.60
CA TYR A 2 47.39 0.13 -4.68
C TYR A 2 47.84 0.67 -6.06
N GLU A 3 47.47 -0.01 -7.15
CA GLU A 3 47.69 0.44 -8.54
C GLU A 3 47.05 1.82 -8.80
N LEU A 4 45.83 2.04 -8.29
CA LEU A 4 45.11 3.31 -8.43
C LEU A 4 45.86 4.46 -7.75
N ALA A 5 46.36 4.26 -6.53
CA ALA A 5 47.20 5.26 -5.85
C ALA A 5 48.53 5.47 -6.58
N ARG A 6 49.14 4.42 -7.17
CA ARG A 6 50.36 4.56 -7.99
C ARG A 6 50.12 5.37 -9.26
N SER A 7 48.93 5.27 -9.87
CA SER A 7 48.57 6.11 -11.02
C SER A 7 48.59 7.61 -10.70
N HIS A 8 48.45 7.98 -9.42
CA HIS A 8 48.50 9.36 -8.93
C HIS A 8 49.84 9.74 -8.28
N GLY A 9 50.86 8.87 -8.37
CA GLY A 9 52.21 9.10 -7.83
C GLY A 9 52.57 8.27 -6.59
N GLY A 10 51.63 7.50 -6.05
CA GLY A 10 51.85 6.56 -4.94
C GLY A 10 52.17 7.21 -3.58
N PHE A 11 52.21 6.40 -2.53
CA PHE A 11 52.65 6.81 -1.20
C PHE A 11 54.00 6.19 -0.85
N PRO A 12 54.85 6.89 -0.07
CA PRO A 12 56.11 6.33 0.41
C PRO A 12 55.85 5.13 1.32
N LEU A 13 56.58 4.03 1.12
CA LEU A 13 56.51 2.85 1.98
C LEU A 13 57.16 3.19 3.33
N ASN A 14 56.49 2.88 4.44
CA ASN A 14 57.02 3.10 5.79
C ASN A 14 58.12 2.06 6.09
N PRO A 15 59.40 2.45 6.26
CA PRO A 15 60.50 1.52 6.49
C PRO A 15 60.51 0.90 7.90
N ASN A 16 59.64 1.36 8.82
CA ASN A 16 59.57 0.88 10.20
C ASN A 16 58.35 -0.02 10.51
N SER A 17 57.55 -0.39 9.51
CA SER A 17 56.39 -1.26 9.75
C SER A 17 56.84 -2.72 9.93
N PRO A 18 56.55 -3.38 11.08
CA PRO A 18 56.81 -4.80 11.25
C PRO A 18 56.00 -5.61 10.24
N ALA A 19 56.45 -6.82 9.96
CA ALA A 19 55.88 -7.77 8.99
C ALA A 19 54.49 -8.32 9.38
N THR A 20 53.55 -7.48 9.81
CA THR A 20 52.15 -7.84 10.10
C THR A 20 51.13 -7.19 9.14
N GLY A 21 51.54 -6.33 8.20
CA GLY A 21 50.82 -6.17 6.92
C GLY A 21 49.83 -5.02 6.71
N THR A 22 49.55 -4.13 7.67
CA THR A 22 48.49 -3.08 7.50
C THR A 22 48.81 -1.76 8.21
N ASN A 23 49.76 -0.95 7.73
CA ASN A 23 50.06 0.34 8.39
C ASN A 23 50.68 1.39 7.44
N ASP A 24 49.93 1.79 6.40
CA ASP A 24 50.39 2.82 5.47
C ASP A 24 49.27 3.72 4.92
N ALA A 25 49.69 4.79 4.23
CA ALA A 25 48.77 5.70 3.54
C ALA A 25 47.97 5.04 2.41
N TYR A 26 48.30 3.81 1.97
CA TYR A 26 47.47 3.09 1.01
C TYR A 26 46.22 2.54 1.67
N ASP A 27 46.30 2.13 2.94
CA ASP A 27 45.13 1.71 3.70
C ASP A 27 44.19 2.87 4.00
N ALA A 28 44.75 4.00 4.43
CA ALA A 28 43.99 5.24 4.60
C ALA A 28 43.30 5.69 3.30
N PHE A 29 44.02 5.60 2.17
CA PHE A 29 43.45 5.86 0.85
C PHE A 29 42.36 4.87 0.47
N ARG A 30 42.52 3.58 0.82
CA ARG A 30 41.55 2.52 0.57
C ARG A 30 40.22 2.82 1.29
N HIS A 31 40.25 3.07 2.60
CA HIS A 31 39.05 3.38 3.40
C HIS A 31 38.36 4.67 2.91
N ALA A 32 39.12 5.75 2.72
CA ALA A 32 38.57 7.02 2.22
C ALA A 32 37.98 6.89 0.81
N MET A 33 38.65 6.16 -0.09
CA MET A 33 38.15 5.96 -1.45
C MET A 33 36.92 5.07 -1.48
N MET A 34 36.90 3.98 -0.70
CA MET A 34 35.74 3.10 -0.56
C MET A 34 34.53 3.90 -0.08
N SER A 35 34.67 4.64 1.01
CA SER A 35 33.55 5.40 1.56
C SER A 35 33.09 6.50 0.60
N ALA A 36 34.00 7.13 -0.15
CA ALA A 36 33.64 8.10 -1.19
C ALA A 36 32.85 7.47 -2.35
N GLN A 37 33.25 6.29 -2.83
CA GLN A 37 32.53 5.57 -3.90
C GLN A 37 31.14 5.09 -3.45
N LEU A 38 31.05 4.63 -2.20
CA LEU A 38 29.76 4.28 -1.59
C LEU A 38 28.85 5.50 -1.48
N THR A 39 29.39 6.67 -1.10
CA THR A 39 28.64 7.92 -1.04
C THR A 39 28.22 8.40 -2.42
N GLU A 40 29.07 8.20 -3.43
CA GLU A 40 28.74 8.48 -4.83
C GLU A 40 27.52 7.71 -5.29
N ARG A 41 27.50 6.41 -4.98
CA ARG A 41 26.47 5.51 -5.46
C ARG A 41 25.19 5.55 -4.64
N TRP A 42 25.29 5.67 -3.32
CA TRP A 42 24.19 5.44 -2.40
C TRP A 42 24.00 6.52 -1.33
N GLY A 43 24.76 7.61 -1.41
CA GLY A 43 24.69 8.70 -0.43
C GLY A 43 25.43 8.39 0.88
N PRO A 44 25.62 9.43 1.73
CA PRO A 44 26.51 9.36 2.88
C PRO A 44 25.98 8.45 4.00
N ASP A 45 24.66 8.38 4.19
CA ASP A 45 24.06 7.58 5.26
C ASP A 45 24.20 6.09 5.00
N LEU A 46 23.90 5.61 3.78
CA LEU A 46 24.05 4.20 3.44
C LEU A 46 25.53 3.82 3.36
N SER A 47 26.38 4.71 2.82
CA SER A 47 27.84 4.56 2.84
C SER A 47 28.37 4.32 4.25
N LYS A 48 27.93 5.12 5.23
CA LYS A 48 28.31 4.95 6.63
C LYS A 48 27.89 3.59 7.17
N ARG A 49 26.63 3.18 6.97
CA ARG A 49 26.11 1.89 7.48
C ARG A 49 26.87 0.70 6.89
N ILE A 50 27.15 0.74 5.58
CA ILE A 50 27.93 -0.30 4.90
C ILE A 50 29.35 -0.37 5.49
N MET A 51 30.02 0.76 5.67
CA MET A 51 31.37 0.79 6.22
C MET A 51 31.40 0.33 7.69
N ASP A 52 30.49 0.81 8.54
CA ASP A 52 30.39 0.38 9.94
C ASP A 52 30.14 -1.14 10.05
N TRP A 53 29.31 -1.71 9.17
CA TRP A 53 29.09 -3.14 9.10
C TRP A 53 30.35 -3.91 8.67
N TYR A 54 31.07 -3.40 7.67
CA TYR A 54 32.31 -4.00 7.19
C TYR A 54 33.36 -4.08 8.31
N GLU A 55 33.53 -3.00 9.09
CA GLU A 55 34.45 -2.98 10.23
C GLU A 55 34.02 -3.95 11.35
N ASN A 56 32.72 -4.01 11.66
CA ASN A 56 32.20 -4.91 12.69
C ASN A 56 32.39 -6.40 12.35
N ARG A 57 32.37 -6.76 11.05
CA ARG A 57 32.58 -8.13 10.58
C ARG A 57 34.06 -8.49 10.45
N ASN A 58 34.94 -7.48 10.41
CA ASN A 58 36.41 -7.61 10.34
C ASN A 58 37.09 -6.82 11.47
N PRO A 59 36.93 -7.24 12.75
CA PRO A 59 37.33 -6.42 13.88
C PRO A 59 38.84 -6.20 13.97
N ASN A 60 39.26 -4.93 13.99
CA ASN A 60 40.62 -4.49 14.20
C ASN A 60 40.90 -4.05 15.66
N PRO A 61 42.15 -3.94 16.11
CA PRO A 61 42.50 -3.33 17.40
C PRO A 61 41.91 -1.90 17.53
N PRO A 62 41.62 -1.40 18.76
CA PRO A 62 40.90 -0.12 18.95
C PRO A 62 41.54 1.11 18.28
N ALA A 63 42.87 1.11 18.15
CA ALA A 63 43.61 2.17 17.50
C ALA A 63 43.41 2.19 15.97
N GLU A 64 43.24 1.02 15.37
CA GLU A 64 42.95 0.83 13.94
C GLU A 64 41.47 1.11 13.66
N ASP A 65 40.55 0.67 14.54
CA ASP A 65 39.11 1.00 14.42
C ASP A 65 38.87 2.54 14.41
N ASN A 66 39.62 3.31 15.21
CA ASN A 66 39.57 4.77 15.15
C ASN A 66 40.08 5.34 13.81
N MET A 67 41.15 4.76 13.28
CA MET A 67 41.73 5.16 11.99
C MET A 67 40.75 4.87 10.84
N ASP A 68 40.15 3.69 10.82
CA ASP A 68 39.23 3.24 9.78
C ASP A 68 37.97 4.10 9.78
N ARG A 69 37.34 4.31 10.95
CA ARG A 69 36.18 5.20 11.11
C ARG A 69 36.47 6.63 10.67
N TRP A 70 37.64 7.17 11.03
CA TRP A 70 38.07 8.50 10.60
C TRP A 70 38.21 8.57 9.07
N ASN A 71 38.89 7.60 8.47
CA ASN A 71 39.14 7.61 7.04
C ASN A 71 37.86 7.39 6.23
N ASN A 72 36.93 6.58 6.74
CA ASN A 72 35.59 6.44 6.18
C ASN A 72 34.85 7.79 6.20
N ASP A 73 34.91 8.53 7.31
CA ASP A 73 34.32 9.89 7.40
C ASP A 73 34.92 10.88 6.42
N VAL A 74 36.25 10.90 6.29
CA VAL A 74 36.95 11.71 5.28
C VAL A 74 36.44 11.36 3.89
N GLY A 75 36.31 10.08 3.55
CA GLY A 75 35.77 9.65 2.27
C GLY A 75 34.39 10.22 1.96
N ARG A 76 33.44 10.12 2.90
CA ARG A 76 32.07 10.64 2.71
C ARG A 76 32.06 12.15 2.52
N ARG A 77 32.72 12.88 3.42
CA ARG A 77 32.82 14.35 3.38
C ARG A 77 33.46 14.82 2.09
N GLU A 78 34.57 14.20 1.70
CA GLU A 78 35.35 14.65 0.56
C GLU A 78 34.71 14.30 -0.79
N TYR A 79 33.85 13.28 -0.85
CA TYR A 79 32.99 13.08 -2.01
C TYR A 79 32.04 14.27 -2.23
N GLU A 80 31.35 14.75 -1.19
CA GLU A 80 30.45 15.89 -1.31
C GLU A 80 31.20 17.16 -1.71
N ASN A 81 32.38 17.39 -1.12
CA ASN A 81 33.25 18.49 -1.50
C ASN A 81 33.70 18.39 -2.96
N TRP A 82 34.10 17.20 -3.42
CA TRP A 82 34.49 16.94 -4.81
C TRP A 82 33.34 17.17 -5.78
N ARG A 83 32.15 16.63 -5.49
CA ARG A 83 30.94 16.80 -6.31
C ARG A 83 30.58 18.28 -6.44
N ASN A 84 30.53 18.99 -5.33
CA ASN A 84 30.26 20.43 -5.30
C ASN A 84 31.31 21.24 -6.07
N ALA A 85 32.59 20.90 -5.96
CA ALA A 85 33.66 21.54 -6.72
C ALA A 85 33.53 21.26 -8.22
N ARG A 86 33.16 20.03 -8.61
CA ARG A 86 32.94 19.65 -10.00
C ARG A 86 31.72 20.37 -10.60
N ASP A 87 30.63 20.45 -9.86
CA ASP A 87 29.41 21.16 -10.28
C ASP A 87 29.64 22.67 -10.46
N ARG A 88 30.54 23.26 -9.65
CA ARG A 88 31.00 24.65 -9.82
C ARG A 88 32.10 24.84 -10.87
N GLY A 89 32.60 23.76 -11.48
CA GLY A 89 33.71 23.80 -12.44
C GLY A 89 35.08 24.14 -11.82
N GLU A 90 35.23 24.00 -10.52
CA GLU A 90 36.46 24.27 -9.75
C GLU A 90 37.49 23.15 -9.86
N THR A 91 37.07 21.94 -10.24
CA THR A 91 37.95 20.79 -10.45
C THR A 91 37.53 19.95 -11.66
N THR A 92 38.53 19.40 -12.35
CA THR A 92 38.35 18.35 -13.38
C THR A 92 38.96 17.03 -12.95
N ASP A 93 39.53 16.96 -11.74
CA ASP A 93 40.21 15.77 -11.25
C ASP A 93 39.20 14.65 -11.00
N PRO A 94 39.53 13.40 -11.35
CA PRO A 94 38.68 12.26 -10.98
C PRO A 94 38.64 12.11 -9.46
N LEU A 95 37.54 11.55 -8.93
CA LEU A 95 37.35 11.31 -7.49
C LEU A 95 38.57 10.62 -6.86
N SER A 96 39.17 9.65 -7.55
CA SER A 96 40.36 8.93 -7.08
C SER A 96 41.58 9.82 -6.89
N LYS A 97 41.76 10.85 -7.72
CA LYS A 97 42.84 11.84 -7.59
C LYS A 97 42.56 12.82 -6.46
N TRP A 98 41.30 13.26 -6.33
CA TRP A 98 40.86 14.12 -5.24
C TRP A 98 41.13 13.47 -3.88
N ILE A 99 40.65 12.25 -3.67
CA ILE A 99 40.86 11.51 -2.41
C ILE A 99 42.35 11.25 -2.17
N TYR A 100 43.12 10.94 -3.21
CA TYR A 100 44.58 10.76 -3.09
C TYR A 100 45.26 12.02 -2.54
N ASP A 101 44.87 13.20 -3.02
CA ASP A 101 45.42 14.47 -2.55
C ASP A 101 45.06 14.74 -1.08
N LYS A 102 43.88 14.31 -0.63
CA LYS A 102 43.45 14.42 0.78
C LYS A 102 44.28 13.57 1.72
N VAL A 103 44.65 12.37 1.28
CA VAL A 103 45.60 11.53 2.01
C VAL A 103 46.98 12.19 2.07
N LYS A 104 47.46 12.80 0.96
CA LYS A 104 48.73 13.55 0.94
C LYS A 104 48.71 14.79 1.82
N GLN A 105 47.58 15.46 1.93
CA GLN A 105 47.37 16.63 2.77
C GLN A 105 47.28 16.29 4.27
N GLY A 106 47.22 15.00 4.62
CA GLY A 106 47.12 14.53 6.01
C GLY A 106 45.71 14.63 6.60
N GLU A 107 44.69 14.74 5.75
CA GLU A 107 43.29 14.76 6.21
C GLU A 107 42.85 13.39 6.76
N THR A 108 43.45 12.30 6.27
CA THR A 108 43.28 10.93 6.80
C THR A 108 44.24 10.64 7.96
N ILE A 109 43.92 9.62 8.77
CA ILE A 109 44.83 9.01 9.73
C ILE A 109 45.51 7.82 9.06
N ASN A 110 46.84 7.76 9.15
CA ASN A 110 47.67 6.69 8.58
C ASN A 110 48.67 6.14 9.61
N ASP A 111 48.48 6.48 10.89
CA ASP A 111 49.27 6.02 12.03
C ASP A 111 48.32 5.69 13.20
N PRO A 112 48.28 4.44 13.69
CA PRO A 112 47.40 4.03 14.79
C PRO A 112 47.73 4.71 16.12
N VAL A 113 48.90 5.34 16.30
CA VAL A 113 49.20 6.13 17.52
C VAL A 113 48.83 7.61 17.40
N ASP A 114 48.22 8.03 16.29
CA ASP A 114 47.71 9.39 16.13
C ASP A 114 46.71 9.74 17.24
N HIS A 115 46.91 10.89 17.87
CA HIS A 115 46.09 11.35 19.00
C HIS A 115 44.75 11.96 18.58
N ARG A 116 44.52 12.14 17.28
CA ARG A 116 43.21 12.53 16.74
C ARG A 116 42.21 11.42 17.05
N SER A 117 41.26 11.74 17.91
CA SER A 117 40.15 10.85 18.23
C SER A 117 38.96 11.21 17.36
N TRP A 118 38.44 10.21 16.66
CA TRP A 118 37.16 10.34 15.99
C TRP A 118 36.06 10.48 17.05
N ARG A 119 35.27 11.55 16.94
CA ARG A 119 34.03 11.73 17.68
C ARG A 119 32.92 11.92 16.66
N GLU A 120 31.97 11.00 16.69
CA GLU A 120 30.77 11.08 15.86
C GLU A 120 30.05 12.41 16.13
N PRO A 121 29.68 13.20 15.11
CA PRO A 121 28.63 14.20 15.26
C PRO A 121 27.37 13.46 15.71
N GLU A 122 26.68 13.89 16.76
CA GLU A 122 25.51 13.20 17.33
C GLU A 122 24.52 12.79 16.22
N ALA A 123 24.59 11.52 15.80
CA ALA A 123 23.60 10.92 14.94
C ALA A 123 22.42 10.49 15.83
N PRO A 124 21.18 10.52 15.31
CA PRO A 124 20.06 9.88 15.99
C PRO A 124 20.43 8.42 16.33
N ALA A 125 19.89 7.92 17.45
CA ALA A 125 20.24 6.63 18.01
C ALA A 125 20.31 5.54 16.92
N PRO A 126 21.30 4.63 16.96
CA PRO A 126 21.37 3.54 16.01
C PRO A 126 20.04 2.78 16.04
N LEU A 127 19.38 2.68 14.89
CA LEU A 127 18.23 1.79 14.76
C LEU A 127 18.68 0.36 15.10
N PRO A 128 17.89 -0.43 15.84
CA PRO A 128 18.26 -1.80 16.17
C PRO A 128 18.36 -2.61 14.87
N GLY A 129 19.54 -3.16 14.58
CA GLY A 129 19.78 -3.99 13.39
C GLY A 129 21.05 -3.56 12.66
N GLY A 130 22.21 -4.07 13.10
CA GLY A 130 23.52 -3.79 12.52
C GLY A 130 23.78 -4.53 11.20
N ASP A 131 22.95 -4.32 10.19
CA ASP A 131 23.16 -4.74 8.79
C ASP A 131 22.79 -3.57 7.84
N PRO A 132 23.64 -3.24 6.83
CA PRO A 132 23.37 -2.20 5.84
C PRO A 132 22.06 -2.40 5.05
N PHE A 133 21.57 -3.63 4.91
CA PHE A 133 20.28 -3.93 4.28
C PHE A 133 19.09 -3.65 5.18
N THR A 134 19.30 -3.77 6.49
CA THR A 134 18.30 -3.52 7.53
C THR A 134 18.27 -2.07 8.02
N GLY A 135 19.20 -1.25 7.53
CA GLY A 135 19.36 0.15 7.90
C GLY A 135 18.76 1.16 6.91
N MET A 136 18.12 0.72 5.82
CA MET A 136 17.15 1.59 5.15
C MET A 136 16.06 1.93 6.18
N PRO A 137 15.46 3.14 6.19
CA PRO A 137 14.33 3.41 7.08
C PRO A 137 13.35 2.25 6.93
N TRP A 138 13.20 1.45 7.99
CA TRP A 138 12.36 0.26 7.93
C TRP A 138 11.00 0.70 7.41
N PRO A 139 10.40 -0.01 6.44
CA PRO A 139 9.08 0.37 5.95
C PRO A 139 8.17 0.52 7.16
N GLY A 140 7.64 1.73 7.33
CA GLY A 140 6.56 1.96 8.28
C GLY A 140 5.31 1.23 7.81
N VAL A 141 4.26 1.33 8.61
CA VAL A 141 2.94 0.91 8.14
C VAL A 141 2.59 1.71 6.87
N ASP A 142 2.14 1.01 5.84
CA ASP A 142 1.79 1.63 4.56
C ASP A 142 0.64 2.65 4.74
N PRO A 143 0.81 3.92 4.32
CA PRO A 143 -0.23 4.95 4.41
C PRO A 143 -1.54 4.59 3.71
N VAL A 144 -1.54 3.69 2.72
CA VAL A 144 -2.76 3.22 2.05
C VAL A 144 -3.74 2.59 3.05
N ALA A 145 -3.24 1.95 4.11
CA ALA A 145 -4.10 1.45 5.19
C ALA A 145 -4.90 2.60 5.85
N ALA A 146 -4.31 3.79 5.94
CA ALA A 146 -4.99 4.97 6.44
C ALA A 146 -6.00 5.54 5.44
N ASP A 147 -5.64 5.59 4.16
CA ASP A 147 -6.54 6.08 3.11
C ASP A 147 -7.83 5.27 3.07
N ASP A 148 -7.75 3.93 3.09
CA ASP A 148 -8.95 3.07 3.09
C ASP A 148 -9.76 3.18 4.38
N PHE A 149 -9.10 3.38 5.53
CA PHE A 149 -9.78 3.64 6.79
C PHE A 149 -10.52 4.98 6.78
N GLN A 150 -9.88 6.04 6.27
CA GLN A 150 -10.50 7.36 6.15
C GLN A 150 -11.61 7.36 5.10
N ARG A 151 -11.43 6.65 3.98
CA ARG A 151 -12.48 6.37 2.99
C ARG A 151 -13.64 5.65 3.66
N ALA A 152 -13.41 4.64 4.50
CA ALA A 152 -14.47 3.93 5.24
C ALA A 152 -15.19 4.81 6.28
N ARG A 153 -14.48 5.72 6.97
CA ARG A 153 -15.07 6.67 7.94
C ARG A 153 -15.88 7.76 7.28
N GLY A 154 -15.36 8.30 6.18
CA GLY A 154 -16.03 9.27 5.32
C GLY A 154 -17.02 8.64 4.34
N TRP A 155 -17.11 7.31 4.33
CA TRP A 155 -17.95 6.56 3.41
C TRP A 155 -19.41 6.97 3.64
N ARG A 156 -20.00 7.58 2.62
CA ARG A 156 -21.43 7.83 2.55
C ARG A 156 -22.07 6.68 1.79
N GLN A 157 -23.33 6.39 2.15
CA GLN A 157 -24.11 5.38 1.44
C GLN A 157 -24.05 5.68 -0.07
N PRO A 158 -23.79 4.66 -0.91
CA PRO A 158 -23.47 4.85 -2.30
C PRO A 158 -24.59 5.61 -2.96
N VAL A 159 -24.22 6.73 -3.56
CA VAL A 159 -25.09 7.39 -4.49
C VAL A 159 -24.76 6.71 -5.78
N ASP A 160 -25.59 5.72 -6.11
CA ASP A 160 -25.38 4.88 -7.28
C ASP A 160 -26.35 5.36 -8.35
N PRO A 161 -26.06 6.41 -9.13
CA PRO A 161 -26.81 6.61 -10.35
C PRO A 161 -26.60 5.38 -11.24
N LEU A 162 -27.69 4.92 -11.84
CA LEU A 162 -27.61 3.95 -12.92
C LEU A 162 -27.04 4.66 -14.17
N MET A 163 -25.88 4.24 -14.65
CA MET A 163 -25.14 4.86 -15.75
C MET A 163 -25.13 3.96 -16.98
N LEU A 164 -25.16 4.56 -18.16
CA LEU A 164 -25.20 3.89 -19.44
C LEU A 164 -23.93 4.23 -20.23
N ASP A 165 -23.20 3.18 -20.61
CA ASP A 165 -22.11 3.23 -21.59
C ASP A 165 -22.71 3.42 -22.98
N LEU A 166 -22.65 4.64 -23.52
CA LEU A 166 -23.44 5.02 -24.69
C LEU A 166 -22.76 4.68 -26.02
N ASP A 167 -21.45 4.73 -26.10
CA ASP A 167 -20.67 4.48 -27.31
C ASP A 167 -20.01 3.10 -27.36
N GLY A 168 -20.03 2.35 -26.26
CA GLY A 168 -19.71 0.92 -26.21
C GLY A 168 -18.24 0.60 -26.00
N ASP A 169 -17.43 1.55 -25.55
CA ASP A 169 -16.05 1.32 -25.10
C ASP A 169 -15.95 1.18 -23.56
N GLY A 170 -17.09 1.32 -22.86
CA GLY A 170 -17.24 1.11 -21.44
C GLY A 170 -17.35 2.42 -20.68
N LEU A 171 -17.99 2.40 -19.51
CA LEU A 171 -18.18 3.59 -18.68
C LEU A 171 -16.88 4.32 -18.35
N GLU A 172 -16.88 5.64 -18.51
CA GLU A 172 -15.73 6.50 -18.19
C GLU A 172 -16.06 7.48 -17.07
N LEU A 173 -15.33 7.39 -15.95
CA LEU A 173 -15.61 8.16 -14.73
C LEU A 173 -14.46 9.08 -14.36
N LYS A 174 -14.76 10.24 -13.80
CA LYS A 174 -13.81 11.26 -13.33
C LYS A 174 -13.71 11.26 -11.81
N ALA A 175 -12.53 11.62 -11.31
CA ALA A 175 -12.27 11.66 -9.87
C ALA A 175 -12.98 12.84 -9.17
N ALA A 176 -13.30 12.65 -7.90
CA ALA A 176 -13.94 13.64 -7.03
C ALA A 176 -12.97 14.71 -6.52
N ASN A 177 -12.43 15.50 -7.43
CA ASN A 177 -11.47 16.58 -7.12
C ASN A 177 -12.15 17.93 -6.81
N GLY A 178 -13.48 17.95 -6.68
CA GLY A 178 -14.26 19.16 -6.43
C GLY A 178 -14.61 19.98 -7.68
N SER A 179 -14.32 19.49 -8.89
CA SER A 179 -14.72 20.13 -10.15
C SER A 179 -16.22 20.07 -10.42
N VAL A 180 -16.87 18.97 -10.03
CA VAL A 180 -18.32 18.77 -10.14
C VAL A 180 -18.95 18.65 -8.75
N LEU A 181 -20.05 19.35 -8.52
CA LEU A 181 -20.77 19.35 -7.24
C LEU A 181 -22.25 18.95 -7.45
N PHE A 182 -22.75 17.94 -6.74
CA PHE A 182 -24.14 17.51 -6.83
C PHE A 182 -24.75 17.19 -5.45
N ASP A 183 -26.07 17.41 -5.29
CA ASP A 183 -26.83 17.09 -4.06
C ASP A 183 -27.40 15.68 -4.19
N HIS A 184 -26.63 14.73 -3.71
CA HIS A 184 -26.90 13.33 -3.93
C HIS A 184 -27.97 12.72 -2.99
N ASP A 185 -28.11 13.22 -1.76
CA ASP A 185 -29.04 12.67 -0.75
C ASP A 185 -30.28 13.56 -0.53
N ALA A 186 -30.40 14.64 -1.31
CA ALA A 186 -31.46 15.63 -1.25
C ALA A 186 -31.54 16.31 0.14
N ASP A 187 -30.39 16.52 0.79
CA ASP A 187 -30.28 17.22 2.06
C ASP A 187 -30.14 18.75 1.89
N GLY A 188 -30.02 19.22 0.64
CA GLY A 188 -29.86 20.62 0.28
C GLY A 188 -28.39 21.08 0.17
N ILE A 189 -27.42 20.18 0.29
CA ILE A 189 -25.98 20.45 0.23
C ILE A 189 -25.36 19.70 -0.96
N ARG A 190 -24.76 20.45 -1.88
CA ARG A 190 -23.96 19.87 -2.98
C ARG A 190 -22.55 19.57 -2.51
N THR A 191 -22.03 18.39 -2.85
CA THR A 191 -20.68 17.95 -2.47
C THR A 191 -19.84 17.60 -3.69
N GLY A 192 -18.53 17.77 -3.57
CA GLY A 192 -17.58 17.33 -4.59
C GLY A 192 -17.73 15.85 -4.85
N THR A 193 -17.97 15.49 -6.11
CA THR A 193 -18.32 14.12 -6.49
C THR A 193 -17.53 13.71 -7.73
N GLY A 194 -17.21 12.44 -7.82
CA GLY A 194 -16.75 11.85 -9.06
C GLY A 194 -17.91 11.83 -10.04
N TRP A 195 -17.63 11.87 -11.33
CA TRP A 195 -18.67 12.17 -12.31
C TRP A 195 -18.50 11.37 -13.57
N ILE A 196 -19.59 11.13 -14.29
CA ILE A 196 -19.55 10.44 -15.58
C ILE A 196 -18.95 11.37 -16.65
N SER A 197 -18.27 10.81 -17.65
CA SER A 197 -17.80 11.58 -18.80
C SER A 197 -18.95 11.94 -19.76
N ALA A 198 -18.72 12.89 -20.67
CA ALA A 198 -19.79 13.51 -21.47
C ALA A 198 -20.29 12.61 -22.64
N ASP A 199 -19.53 11.58 -22.98
CA ASP A 199 -19.77 10.51 -23.95
C ASP A 199 -20.99 9.68 -23.51
N ASP A 200 -20.99 9.36 -22.22
CA ASP A 200 -21.94 8.51 -21.51
C ASP A 200 -23.12 9.30 -20.92
N GLY A 201 -24.00 8.60 -20.19
CA GLY A 201 -25.09 9.28 -19.48
C GLY A 201 -25.64 8.57 -18.24
N ILE A 202 -26.28 9.35 -17.38
CA ILE A 202 -26.95 8.91 -16.16
C ILE A 202 -28.43 8.71 -16.43
N LEU A 203 -29.01 7.60 -15.99
CA LEU A 203 -30.45 7.37 -16.02
C LEU A 203 -31.13 8.22 -14.95
N VAL A 204 -32.16 8.96 -15.35
CA VAL A 204 -32.86 9.93 -14.50
C VAL A 204 -34.36 9.91 -14.72
N ARG A 205 -35.09 10.42 -13.74
CA ARG A 205 -36.53 10.64 -13.81
C ARG A 205 -36.88 11.91 -13.03
N ASP A 206 -37.29 12.93 -13.77
CA ASP A 206 -37.87 14.17 -13.24
C ASP A 206 -39.18 13.85 -12.51
N LEU A 207 -39.15 13.95 -11.17
CA LEU A 207 -40.27 13.53 -10.32
C LEU A 207 -41.25 14.66 -10.01
N ASP A 208 -40.78 15.91 -10.03
CA ASP A 208 -41.61 17.08 -9.74
C ASP A 208 -42.13 17.78 -11.01
N GLY A 209 -41.65 17.36 -12.19
CA GLY A 209 -42.06 17.83 -13.50
C GLY A 209 -41.49 19.20 -13.87
N ASN A 210 -40.42 19.64 -13.21
CA ASN A 210 -39.83 20.96 -13.41
C ASN A 210 -38.87 21.04 -14.61
N GLY A 211 -38.52 19.89 -15.21
CA GLY A 211 -37.65 19.79 -16.38
C GLY A 211 -36.15 19.80 -16.07
N LEU A 212 -35.75 19.74 -14.80
CA LEU A 212 -34.38 19.72 -14.30
C LEU A 212 -34.17 18.49 -13.41
N ILE A 213 -32.92 18.06 -13.26
CA ILE A 213 -32.51 17.04 -12.30
C ILE A 213 -31.66 17.73 -11.25
N GLN A 214 -32.14 17.80 -10.01
CA GLN A 214 -31.57 18.67 -8.98
C GLN A 214 -31.00 17.90 -7.80
N THR A 215 -31.54 16.71 -7.53
CA THR A 215 -31.13 15.90 -6.39
C THR A 215 -31.09 14.41 -6.72
N GLY A 216 -30.42 13.60 -5.89
CA GLY A 216 -30.39 12.15 -6.07
C GLY A 216 -31.73 11.43 -5.96
N ARG A 217 -32.81 12.10 -5.53
CA ARG A 217 -34.18 11.56 -5.61
C ARG A 217 -34.65 11.32 -7.04
N GLU A 218 -34.09 12.05 -7.99
CA GLU A 218 -34.42 12.04 -9.41
C GLU A 218 -33.42 11.22 -10.23
N LEU A 219 -32.39 10.69 -9.58
CA LEU A 219 -31.51 9.66 -10.11
C LEU A 219 -32.09 8.28 -9.76
N PHE A 220 -31.68 7.26 -10.51
CA PHE A 220 -31.93 5.85 -10.13
C PHE A 220 -30.81 5.38 -9.23
N GLY A 221 -31.07 5.25 -7.93
CA GLY A 221 -30.09 4.93 -6.89
C GLY A 221 -30.76 4.72 -5.53
N VAL A 222 -29.99 4.63 -4.44
CA VAL A 222 -30.53 4.37 -3.09
C VAL A 222 -31.46 5.47 -2.58
N ASP A 223 -31.37 6.69 -3.12
CA ASP A 223 -32.23 7.81 -2.75
C ASP A 223 -33.53 7.90 -3.56
N THR A 224 -33.70 7.02 -4.56
CA THR A 224 -34.97 6.87 -5.27
C THR A 224 -36.04 6.34 -4.32
N LEU A 225 -37.21 7.00 -4.29
CA LEU A 225 -38.39 6.47 -3.62
C LEU A 225 -39.17 5.55 -4.56
N LYS A 226 -39.35 4.29 -4.14
CA LYS A 226 -40.18 3.30 -4.84
C LYS A 226 -41.66 3.57 -4.64
N ARG A 227 -42.51 2.93 -5.46
CA ARG A 227 -43.99 3.04 -5.39
C ARG A 227 -44.58 2.70 -4.02
N ASN A 228 -43.90 1.87 -3.24
CA ASN A 228 -44.32 1.49 -1.88
C ASN A 228 -43.96 2.55 -0.81
N GLY A 229 -43.29 3.64 -1.19
CA GLY A 229 -42.86 4.72 -0.29
C GLY A 229 -41.54 4.47 0.44
N GLU A 230 -40.87 3.33 0.17
CA GLU A 230 -39.55 3.02 0.71
C GLU A 230 -38.45 3.47 -0.27
N LYS A 231 -37.26 3.75 0.26
CA LYS A 231 -36.06 3.99 -0.55
C LYS A 231 -35.63 2.70 -1.25
N ALA A 232 -35.08 2.82 -2.45
CA ALA A 232 -34.49 1.68 -3.15
C ALA A 232 -33.23 1.18 -2.44
N ILE A 233 -32.95 -0.12 -2.58
CA ILE A 233 -31.77 -0.76 -1.98
C ILE A 233 -30.51 -0.47 -2.81
N ASN A 234 -30.67 -0.29 -4.12
CA ASN A 234 -29.62 0.09 -5.09
C ASN A 234 -30.27 0.61 -6.39
N ALA A 235 -29.45 1.02 -7.36
CA ALA A 235 -29.89 1.57 -8.65
C ALA A 235 -30.74 0.60 -9.49
N PHE A 236 -30.41 -0.69 -9.49
CA PHE A 236 -31.17 -1.71 -10.22
C PHE A 236 -32.51 -2.04 -9.55
N ASP A 237 -32.56 -2.05 -8.21
CA ASP A 237 -33.82 -2.14 -7.43
C ASP A 237 -34.73 -0.92 -7.69
N ALA A 238 -34.14 0.27 -7.85
CA ALA A 238 -34.88 1.47 -8.24
C ALA A 238 -35.50 1.34 -9.64
N LEU A 239 -34.75 0.78 -10.61
CA LEU A 239 -35.25 0.55 -11.96
C LEU A 239 -36.28 -0.59 -12.00
N ALA A 240 -36.08 -1.66 -11.23
CA ALA A 240 -37.00 -2.80 -11.16
C ALA A 240 -38.40 -2.42 -10.65
N ASP A 241 -38.53 -1.37 -9.84
CA ASP A 241 -39.84 -0.83 -9.43
C ASP A 241 -40.66 -0.27 -10.62
N LEU A 242 -40.00 0.02 -11.74
CA LEU A 242 -40.64 0.53 -12.96
C LEU A 242 -41.04 -0.56 -13.96
N ASP A 243 -40.51 -1.78 -13.82
CA ASP A 243 -40.90 -2.96 -14.60
C ASP A 243 -42.34 -3.37 -14.21
N SER A 244 -43.29 -2.91 -15.01
CA SER A 244 -44.73 -3.03 -14.73
C SER A 244 -45.31 -4.37 -15.15
N ASN A 245 -44.62 -5.09 -16.03
CA ASN A 245 -45.03 -6.42 -16.48
C ASN A 245 -44.22 -7.56 -15.82
N ALA A 246 -43.19 -7.20 -15.04
CA ALA A 246 -42.30 -8.09 -14.29
C ALA A 246 -41.57 -9.12 -15.17
N ASP A 247 -41.21 -8.74 -16.39
CA ASP A 247 -40.49 -9.61 -17.33
C ASP A 247 -38.96 -9.53 -17.20
N GLY A 248 -38.46 -8.66 -16.31
CA GLY A 248 -37.04 -8.44 -16.05
C GLY A 248 -36.38 -7.45 -17.02
N ASN A 249 -37.17 -6.79 -17.88
CA ASN A 249 -36.70 -5.82 -18.85
C ASN A 249 -37.55 -4.57 -18.78
N PHE A 250 -36.91 -3.42 -18.61
CA PHE A 250 -37.56 -2.14 -18.80
C PHE A 250 -37.60 -1.83 -20.31
N THR A 251 -38.80 -1.75 -20.88
CA THR A 251 -39.05 -1.54 -22.32
C THR A 251 -40.21 -0.58 -22.56
N SER A 252 -40.52 -0.28 -23.83
CA SER A 252 -41.71 0.51 -24.20
C SER A 252 -43.05 -0.13 -23.80
N ALA A 253 -43.05 -1.40 -23.36
CA ALA A 253 -44.22 -2.04 -22.78
C ALA A 253 -44.52 -1.55 -21.35
N ASP A 254 -43.56 -0.89 -20.69
CA ASP A 254 -43.69 -0.43 -19.32
C ASP A 254 -44.32 0.96 -19.20
N LEU A 255 -45.20 1.10 -18.21
CA LEU A 255 -45.97 2.32 -17.99
C LEU A 255 -45.10 3.57 -17.79
N ALA A 256 -43.89 3.39 -17.24
CA ALA A 256 -42.98 4.48 -16.93
C ALA A 256 -41.95 4.78 -18.05
N TRP A 257 -41.96 4.04 -19.17
CA TRP A 257 -40.95 4.18 -20.24
C TRP A 257 -40.76 5.63 -20.70
N GLY A 258 -41.85 6.32 -21.02
CA GLY A 258 -41.81 7.71 -21.50
C GLY A 258 -41.44 8.76 -20.46
N GLN A 259 -41.26 8.38 -19.19
CA GLN A 259 -40.88 9.30 -18.09
C GLN A 259 -39.39 9.22 -17.76
N VAL A 260 -38.71 8.16 -18.19
CA VAL A 260 -37.29 7.95 -17.94
C VAL A 260 -36.48 8.61 -19.04
N LYS A 261 -35.41 9.30 -18.65
CA LYS A 261 -34.49 9.99 -19.54
C LYS A 261 -33.05 9.60 -19.21
N VAL A 262 -32.14 9.96 -20.11
CA VAL A 262 -30.70 9.91 -19.90
C VAL A 262 -30.20 11.35 -19.85
N TRP A 263 -29.52 11.69 -18.75
CA TRP A 263 -28.80 12.94 -18.59
C TRP A 263 -27.36 12.76 -19.05
N ARG A 264 -26.97 13.51 -20.08
CA ARG A 264 -25.58 13.65 -20.50
C ARG A 264 -25.12 15.06 -20.14
N ASP A 265 -24.33 15.17 -19.09
CA ASP A 265 -23.75 16.43 -18.65
C ASP A 265 -22.59 16.79 -19.60
N LEU A 266 -22.86 17.66 -20.57
CA LEU A 266 -21.97 17.91 -21.70
C LEU A 266 -20.87 18.91 -21.35
N ASP A 267 -21.16 19.85 -20.46
CA ASP A 267 -20.19 20.84 -19.97
C ASP A 267 -19.58 20.50 -18.61
N GLN A 268 -20.09 19.44 -17.97
CA GLN A 268 -19.54 18.81 -16.77
C GLN A 268 -19.59 19.73 -15.55
N ASP A 269 -20.70 20.45 -15.38
CA ASP A 269 -20.88 21.37 -14.26
C ASP A 269 -21.77 20.78 -13.14
N GLY A 270 -22.37 19.61 -13.35
CA GLY A 270 -23.24 18.93 -12.39
C GLY A 270 -24.64 19.55 -12.29
N ILE A 271 -25.05 20.39 -13.24
CA ILE A 271 -26.36 21.04 -13.29
C ILE A 271 -27.08 20.59 -14.57
N SER A 272 -28.24 19.95 -14.42
CA SER A 272 -28.99 19.50 -15.58
C SER A 272 -29.58 20.68 -16.35
N ASP A 273 -29.14 20.83 -17.61
CA ASP A 273 -29.51 21.95 -18.48
C ASP A 273 -30.42 21.60 -19.67
N ALA A 274 -31.01 22.65 -20.26
CA ALA A 274 -31.86 22.53 -21.45
C ALA A 274 -31.03 22.10 -22.68
N GLY A 275 -31.04 20.80 -22.96
CA GLY A 275 -30.28 20.19 -24.07
C GLY A 275 -29.52 18.93 -23.66
N GLU A 276 -29.46 18.65 -22.36
CA GLU A 276 -28.69 17.54 -21.78
C GLU A 276 -29.54 16.32 -21.42
N LEU A 277 -30.87 16.50 -21.40
CA LEU A 277 -31.83 15.44 -21.09
C LEU A 277 -32.40 14.84 -22.38
N PHE A 278 -32.06 13.58 -22.64
CA PHE A 278 -32.49 12.82 -23.81
C PHE A 278 -33.50 11.73 -23.42
N SER A 279 -34.54 11.51 -24.23
CA SER A 279 -35.40 10.34 -24.04
C SER A 279 -34.69 9.06 -24.49
N LEU A 280 -35.12 7.91 -23.95
CA LEU A 280 -34.59 6.60 -24.36
C LEU A 280 -34.74 6.38 -25.88
N ASP A 281 -35.91 6.74 -26.44
CA ASP A 281 -36.19 6.63 -27.87
C ASP A 281 -35.27 7.54 -28.71
N GLN A 282 -34.94 8.76 -28.25
CA GLN A 282 -34.02 9.67 -28.95
C GLN A 282 -32.60 9.11 -29.04
N LEU A 283 -32.18 8.34 -28.03
CA LEU A 283 -30.89 7.66 -28.04
C LEU A 283 -30.94 6.31 -28.77
N GLY A 284 -32.11 5.82 -29.18
CA GLY A 284 -32.27 4.52 -29.83
C GLY A 284 -32.18 3.34 -28.86
N ILE A 285 -32.40 3.58 -27.56
CA ILE A 285 -32.45 2.56 -26.52
C ILE A 285 -33.80 1.85 -26.60
N THR A 286 -33.80 0.52 -26.62
CA THR A 286 -35.03 -0.29 -26.76
C THR A 286 -35.28 -1.22 -25.57
N ARG A 287 -34.27 -1.46 -24.73
CA ARG A 287 -34.34 -2.34 -23.56
C ARG A 287 -33.30 -1.94 -22.54
N ILE A 288 -33.64 -1.89 -21.26
CA ILE A 288 -32.67 -1.86 -20.15
C ILE A 288 -32.95 -3.06 -19.24
N GLY A 289 -31.96 -3.89 -18.95
CA GLY A 289 -32.11 -4.98 -17.99
C GLY A 289 -32.24 -4.42 -16.56
N VAL A 290 -33.24 -4.87 -15.80
CA VAL A 290 -33.48 -4.37 -14.43
C VAL A 290 -32.70 -5.12 -13.35
N ASN A 291 -31.95 -6.16 -13.75
CA ASN A 291 -31.13 -6.95 -12.85
C ASN A 291 -29.64 -6.63 -13.07
N GLY A 292 -28.98 -6.13 -12.03
CA GLY A 292 -27.53 -5.98 -11.97
C GLY A 292 -26.86 -7.20 -11.37
N SER A 293 -25.60 -7.42 -11.74
CA SER A 293 -24.74 -8.46 -11.17
C SER A 293 -23.44 -7.84 -10.70
N ALA A 294 -23.01 -8.20 -9.50
CA ALA A 294 -21.68 -7.88 -8.98
C ALA A 294 -20.58 -8.75 -9.62
N THR A 295 -20.96 -9.77 -10.39
CA THR A 295 -20.04 -10.75 -11.01
C THR A 295 -20.21 -10.82 -12.53
N ASN A 296 -20.77 -9.77 -13.14
CA ASN A 296 -20.91 -9.65 -14.60
C ASN A 296 -21.76 -10.76 -15.27
N THR A 297 -22.69 -11.38 -14.53
CA THR A 297 -23.55 -12.47 -15.04
C THR A 297 -24.83 -12.01 -15.75
N THR A 298 -25.11 -10.71 -15.77
CA THR A 298 -26.32 -10.09 -16.36
C THR A 298 -26.02 -9.31 -17.65
N GLY A 299 -24.89 -9.61 -18.29
CA GLY A 299 -24.50 -9.10 -19.61
C GLY A 299 -23.72 -7.77 -19.61
N GLY A 300 -23.50 -7.16 -18.45
CA GLY A 300 -22.49 -6.10 -18.29
C GLY A 300 -21.12 -6.69 -17.96
N ASN A 301 -20.05 -5.92 -18.16
CA ASN A 301 -18.67 -6.37 -18.02
C ASN A 301 -17.81 -5.53 -17.05
N GLN A 302 -18.37 -4.50 -16.42
CA GLN A 302 -17.62 -3.56 -15.57
C GLN A 302 -17.92 -3.70 -14.05
N ALA A 303 -18.72 -4.67 -13.61
CA ALA A 303 -18.92 -4.86 -12.18
C ALA A 303 -17.62 -5.25 -11.49
N GLY A 304 -17.34 -4.62 -10.36
CA GLY A 304 -16.12 -4.81 -9.58
C GLY A 304 -14.94 -3.92 -10.01
N THR A 305 -15.09 -3.07 -11.03
CA THR A 305 -14.01 -2.16 -11.46
C THR A 305 -14.08 -0.83 -10.71
N THR A 306 -12.91 -0.25 -10.41
CA THR A 306 -12.78 1.12 -9.91
C THR A 306 -12.17 1.99 -10.99
N ILE A 307 -12.79 3.15 -11.29
CA ILE A 307 -12.33 4.09 -12.31
C ILE A 307 -12.18 5.46 -11.65
N ASN A 308 -10.95 5.97 -11.57
CA ASN A 308 -10.64 7.28 -10.97
C ASN A 308 -11.25 7.46 -9.56
N GLY A 309 -11.22 6.40 -8.73
CA GLY A 309 -11.77 6.39 -7.37
C GLY A 309 -13.27 6.14 -7.26
N ASN A 310 -13.98 5.93 -8.37
CA ASN A 310 -15.40 5.57 -8.41
C ASN A 310 -15.57 4.06 -8.60
N PHE A 311 -16.38 3.39 -7.79
CA PHE A 311 -16.52 1.93 -7.81
C PHE A 311 -17.80 1.48 -8.52
N ILE A 312 -17.69 0.59 -9.50
CA ILE A 312 -18.85 0.01 -10.18
C ILE A 312 -19.32 -1.23 -9.41
N ALA A 313 -20.42 -1.09 -8.65
CA ALA A 313 -20.91 -2.14 -7.75
C ALA A 313 -21.66 -3.26 -8.46
N GLN A 314 -22.42 -2.92 -9.51
CA GLN A 314 -23.18 -3.87 -10.30
C GLN A 314 -23.19 -3.45 -11.75
N SER A 315 -23.14 -4.42 -12.66
CA SER A 315 -23.31 -4.20 -14.09
C SER A 315 -24.49 -5.01 -14.62
N GLY A 316 -25.04 -4.57 -15.72
CA GLY A 316 -26.09 -5.22 -16.49
C GLY A 316 -25.96 -4.83 -17.95
N SER A 317 -26.98 -5.14 -18.74
CA SER A 317 -26.97 -4.84 -20.18
C SER A 317 -28.20 -4.08 -20.64
N PHE A 318 -28.01 -3.12 -21.53
CA PHE A 318 -29.07 -2.46 -22.27
C PHE A 318 -28.91 -2.69 -23.78
N THR A 319 -29.99 -2.50 -24.53
CA THR A 319 -29.99 -2.64 -25.98
C THR A 319 -30.21 -1.29 -26.62
N ARG A 320 -29.30 -0.89 -27.51
CA ARG A 320 -29.34 0.35 -28.28
C ARG A 320 -29.11 0.03 -29.75
N ASN A 321 -29.99 0.50 -30.63
CA ASN A 321 -29.90 0.25 -32.07
C ASN A 321 -29.73 -1.23 -32.47
N GLY A 322 -30.19 -2.16 -31.63
CA GLY A 322 -30.05 -3.61 -31.84
C GLY A 322 -28.76 -4.24 -31.29
N GLU A 323 -27.86 -3.44 -30.73
CA GLU A 323 -26.61 -3.89 -30.10
C GLU A 323 -26.71 -3.86 -28.58
N SER A 324 -25.93 -4.70 -27.90
CA SER A 324 -25.91 -4.81 -26.44
C SER A 324 -24.75 -3.98 -25.88
N HIS A 325 -25.06 -3.12 -24.91
CA HIS A 325 -24.12 -2.21 -24.25
C HIS A 325 -24.20 -2.37 -22.73
N SER A 326 -23.21 -1.85 -22.01
CA SER A 326 -23.13 -1.95 -20.55
C SER A 326 -23.97 -0.88 -19.85
N VAL A 327 -24.72 -1.30 -18.83
CA VAL A 327 -25.34 -0.37 -17.86
C VAL A 327 -24.79 -0.73 -16.50
N ALA A 328 -24.44 0.24 -15.68
CA ALA A 328 -23.85 -0.04 -14.38
C ALA A 328 -24.32 0.89 -13.28
N ALA A 329 -24.38 0.36 -12.06
CA ALA A 329 -24.55 1.13 -10.84
C ALA A 329 -23.16 1.50 -10.34
N ALA A 330 -22.80 2.78 -10.45
CA ALA A 330 -21.48 3.27 -10.06
C ALA A 330 -21.58 4.13 -8.81
N ASN A 331 -20.86 3.73 -7.78
CA ASN A 331 -20.68 4.45 -6.54
C ASN A 331 -19.71 5.59 -6.82
N LEU A 332 -20.24 6.78 -7.08
CA LEU A 332 -19.44 7.98 -7.31
C LEU A 332 -18.68 8.35 -6.03
N SER A 333 -17.37 8.54 -6.16
CA SER A 333 -16.51 8.95 -5.06
C SER A 333 -16.97 10.33 -4.57
N ALA A 334 -17.19 10.52 -3.28
CA ALA A 334 -17.35 11.86 -2.74
C ALA A 334 -15.97 12.37 -2.36
N GLY A 335 -15.59 13.53 -2.89
CA GLY A 335 -14.33 14.21 -2.61
C GLY A 335 -14.32 14.69 -1.17
N ALA A 336 -13.96 13.82 -0.24
CA ALA A 336 -13.55 14.23 1.09
C ALA A 336 -12.15 14.85 0.98
N ILE A 337 -12.07 16.05 0.42
CA ILE A 337 -10.90 16.90 0.63
C ILE A 337 -10.95 17.33 2.09
N ASP A 338 -10.23 16.62 2.94
CA ASP A 338 -9.85 17.10 4.27
C ASP A 338 -8.37 16.72 4.48
N LEU A 339 -7.50 17.57 3.94
CA LEU A 339 -6.04 17.46 3.97
C LEU A 339 -5.44 18.03 5.27
N ASP A 340 -6.15 18.00 6.40
CA ASP A 340 -5.66 18.60 7.64
C ASP A 340 -5.69 17.64 8.85
N SER A 341 -4.47 17.37 9.35
CA SER A 341 -4.07 16.55 10.51
C SER A 341 -4.15 15.03 10.33
N SER A 342 -3.14 14.44 9.70
CA SER A 342 -2.97 12.99 9.67
C SER A 342 -2.53 12.48 11.06
N ASN A 343 -3.46 12.14 11.95
CA ASN A 343 -3.20 11.41 13.20
C ASN A 343 -2.44 10.09 12.98
N PHE A 344 -2.41 9.58 11.74
CA PHE A 344 -1.64 8.42 11.30
C PHE A 344 -0.11 8.64 11.36
N HIS A 345 0.36 9.84 10.99
CA HIS A 345 1.77 10.21 11.04
C HIS A 345 2.04 10.88 12.39
N ARG A 346 2.94 10.30 13.18
CA ARG A 346 3.08 10.66 14.59
C ARG A 346 4.53 10.70 15.04
N GLU A 347 4.77 11.47 16.10
CA GLU A 347 6.03 11.50 16.82
C GLU A 347 5.73 11.50 18.33
N PHE A 348 6.20 10.47 19.05
CA PHE A 348 6.12 10.45 20.51
C PHE A 348 7.28 11.27 21.07
N THR A 349 6.97 12.26 21.91
CA THR A 349 8.00 13.12 22.51
C THR A 349 8.76 12.46 23.65
N ASP A 350 8.26 11.34 24.17
CA ASP A 350 8.87 10.55 25.23
C ASP A 350 9.42 9.22 24.70
N TYR A 351 10.71 9.00 24.97
CA TYR A 351 11.44 7.81 24.58
C TYR A 351 11.32 6.70 25.63
N ILE A 352 11.05 5.47 25.19
CA ILE A 352 11.00 4.30 26.06
C ILE A 352 12.33 3.55 26.01
N PRO A 353 13.04 3.37 27.14
CA PRO A 353 14.23 2.54 27.18
C PRO A 353 13.94 1.10 26.75
N LEU A 354 14.67 0.63 25.73
CA LEU A 354 14.49 -0.73 25.21
C LEU A 354 14.98 -1.79 26.20
N THR A 355 14.14 -2.80 26.45
CA THR A 355 14.52 -4.01 27.17
C THR A 355 15.52 -4.85 26.37
N ASP A 356 16.28 -5.73 27.03
CA ASP A 356 17.27 -6.56 26.33
C ASP A 356 16.62 -7.52 25.33
N ILE A 357 15.40 -8.01 25.61
CA ILE A 357 14.65 -8.84 24.65
C ILE A 357 14.21 -8.03 23.44
N ALA A 358 13.74 -6.79 23.63
CA ALA A 358 13.31 -5.91 22.52
C ALA A 358 14.46 -5.60 21.55
N LYS A 359 15.70 -5.51 22.04
CA LYS A 359 16.89 -5.31 21.20
C LYS A 359 17.24 -6.50 20.31
N THR A 360 16.75 -7.69 20.64
CA THR A 360 17.05 -8.94 19.92
C THR A 360 15.94 -9.37 18.96
N LEU A 361 14.73 -8.82 19.11
CA LEU A 361 13.60 -9.15 18.27
C LEU A 361 13.51 -8.22 17.06
N PRO A 362 12.83 -8.65 15.97
CA PRO A 362 12.54 -7.79 14.83
C PRO A 362 11.82 -6.51 15.26
N THR A 363 12.02 -5.43 14.50
CA THR A 363 11.44 -4.12 14.81
C THR A 363 10.94 -3.41 13.55
N MET A 364 10.00 -2.49 13.73
CA MET A 364 9.52 -1.59 12.68
C MET A 364 8.84 -0.38 13.32
N GLN A 365 8.69 0.69 12.55
CA GLN A 365 7.97 1.89 12.99
C GLN A 365 6.46 1.58 13.07
N GLY A 366 5.81 2.05 14.14
CA GLY A 366 4.35 1.98 14.26
C GLY A 366 3.67 3.22 13.67
N SER A 367 2.35 3.17 13.46
CA SER A 367 1.55 4.31 13.01
C SER A 367 0.50 4.71 14.04
N GLY A 368 -0.13 5.87 13.83
CA GLY A 368 -1.23 6.34 14.65
C GLY A 368 -0.84 6.45 16.13
N ARG A 369 -1.57 5.73 16.99
CA ARG A 369 -1.33 5.67 18.43
C ARG A 369 -0.57 4.43 18.90
N VAL A 370 -0.08 3.58 17.98
CA VAL A 370 0.68 2.36 18.31
C VAL A 370 2.18 2.59 18.28
N ARG A 371 2.90 2.64 19.42
CA ARG A 371 4.38 2.79 19.50
C ARG A 371 5.15 1.85 18.58
N ASP A 372 6.37 2.25 18.22
CA ASP A 372 7.29 1.42 17.45
C ASP A 372 7.50 0.08 18.13
N LEU A 373 7.67 -0.98 17.34
CA LEU A 373 7.50 -2.35 17.82
C LEU A 373 8.44 -2.68 18.99
N ALA A 374 9.71 -2.24 18.94
CA ALA A 374 10.66 -2.44 20.03
C ALA A 374 10.27 -1.70 21.33
N GLU A 375 9.72 -0.49 21.24
CA GLU A 375 9.22 0.24 22.41
C GLU A 375 7.98 -0.46 22.99
N ALA A 376 7.04 -0.87 22.13
CA ALA A 376 5.85 -1.59 22.53
C ALA A 376 6.19 -2.92 23.22
N VAL A 377 7.14 -3.69 22.69
CA VAL A 377 7.66 -4.93 23.31
C VAL A 377 8.26 -4.66 24.68
N SER A 378 8.92 -3.52 24.86
CA SER A 378 9.50 -3.12 26.14
C SER A 378 8.46 -2.78 27.20
N LEU A 379 7.25 -2.38 26.79
CA LEU A 379 6.12 -2.07 27.66
C LEU A 379 5.19 -3.27 27.90
N THR A 380 5.12 -4.22 26.96
CA THR A 380 4.13 -5.31 26.96
C THR A 380 4.81 -6.67 26.81
N PRO A 381 5.02 -7.42 27.92
CA PRO A 381 5.66 -8.73 27.90
C PRO A 381 4.96 -9.76 27.00
N GLU A 382 3.63 -9.70 26.90
CA GLU A 382 2.84 -10.58 26.04
C GLU A 382 3.18 -10.37 24.56
N LEU A 383 3.44 -9.13 24.15
CA LEU A 383 3.84 -8.82 22.78
C LEU A 383 5.21 -9.43 22.45
N ALA A 384 6.14 -9.44 23.41
CA ALA A 384 7.44 -10.11 23.26
C ALA A 384 7.28 -11.61 22.97
N VAL A 385 6.35 -12.29 23.65
CA VAL A 385 6.08 -13.73 23.45
C VAL A 385 5.51 -14.00 22.07
N VAL A 386 4.54 -13.19 21.63
CA VAL A 386 3.90 -13.35 20.32
C VAL A 386 4.91 -13.08 19.21
N LEU A 387 5.70 -12.01 19.32
CA LEU A 387 6.73 -11.67 18.33
C LEU A 387 7.86 -12.72 18.27
N THR A 388 8.25 -13.29 19.42
CA THR A 388 9.21 -14.41 19.46
C THR A 388 8.66 -15.64 18.72
N SER A 389 7.37 -15.94 18.91
CA SER A 389 6.71 -17.07 18.24
C SER A 389 6.64 -16.85 16.73
N PHE A 390 6.26 -15.65 16.29
CA PHE A 390 6.28 -15.28 14.88
C PHE A 390 7.70 -15.38 14.28
N SER A 391 8.70 -14.86 14.98
CA SER A 391 10.10 -14.85 14.52
C SER A 391 10.71 -16.24 14.40
N SER A 392 10.23 -17.19 15.21
CA SER A 392 10.71 -18.58 15.24
C SER A 392 9.98 -19.49 14.24
N ALA A 393 8.90 -19.04 13.62
CA ALA A 393 8.12 -19.84 12.69
C ALA A 393 8.87 -20.01 11.35
N ALA A 394 9.07 -21.27 10.94
CA ALA A 394 9.94 -21.61 9.81
C ALA A 394 9.27 -21.55 8.43
N THR A 395 7.94 -21.42 8.37
CA THR A 395 7.20 -21.39 7.09
C THR A 395 6.29 -20.17 7.01
N ARG A 396 5.98 -19.77 5.78
CA ARG A 396 5.01 -18.72 5.48
C ARG A 396 3.69 -18.95 6.19
N GLU A 397 3.14 -20.17 6.10
CA GLU A 397 1.85 -20.51 6.66
C GLU A 397 1.84 -20.39 8.18
N ALA A 398 2.91 -20.81 8.84
CA ALA A 398 3.06 -20.70 10.29
C ALA A 398 3.19 -19.24 10.73
N GLN A 399 3.94 -18.40 10.00
CA GLN A 399 4.03 -16.97 10.27
C GLN A 399 2.67 -16.27 10.02
N MET A 400 1.98 -16.62 8.94
CA MET A 400 0.68 -16.03 8.59
C MET A 400 -0.42 -16.42 9.56
N ALA A 401 -0.37 -17.63 10.13
CA ALA A 401 -1.28 -18.03 11.20
C ALA A 401 -1.10 -17.21 12.50
N LEU A 402 0.04 -16.55 12.68
CA LEU A 402 0.37 -15.77 13.88
C LEU A 402 0.18 -14.26 13.70
N ILE A 403 0.14 -13.76 12.46
CA ILE A 403 0.19 -12.31 12.19
C ILE A 403 -0.98 -11.55 12.80
N ASP A 404 -2.21 -12.07 12.70
CA ASP A 404 -3.41 -11.40 13.20
C ASP A 404 -3.34 -11.21 14.73
N ASN A 405 -2.82 -12.21 15.44
CA ASN A 405 -2.61 -12.13 16.88
C ASN A 405 -1.48 -11.16 17.23
N LEU A 406 -0.41 -11.11 16.43
CA LEU A 406 0.67 -10.14 16.61
C LEU A 406 0.16 -8.70 16.48
N ILE A 407 -0.54 -8.39 15.38
CA ILE A 407 -1.12 -7.07 15.10
C ILE A 407 -2.08 -6.65 16.22
N THR A 408 -2.95 -7.57 16.64
CA THR A 408 -3.91 -7.32 17.73
C THR A 408 -3.21 -7.04 19.07
N THR A 409 -2.18 -7.82 19.40
CA THR A 409 -1.43 -7.64 20.65
C THR A 409 -0.64 -6.33 20.63
N TRP A 410 -0.12 -5.94 19.46
CA TRP A 410 0.58 -4.67 19.26
C TRP A 410 -0.37 -3.47 19.35
N ALA A 411 -1.55 -3.54 18.74
CA ALA A 411 -2.57 -2.49 18.90
C ALA A 411 -2.97 -2.32 20.37
N LYS A 412 -3.14 -3.43 21.10
CA LYS A 412 -3.50 -3.44 22.53
C LYS A 412 -2.40 -2.91 23.46
N SER A 413 -1.16 -2.77 23.00
CA SER A 413 -0.11 -2.13 23.80
C SER A 413 -0.27 -0.60 23.87
N SER A 414 -1.12 -0.03 23.01
CA SER A 414 -1.46 1.39 23.04
C SER A 414 -2.46 1.71 24.15
N ASP A 415 -2.27 2.83 24.84
CA ASP A 415 -3.24 3.40 25.76
C ASP A 415 -4.50 3.92 25.06
N PHE A 416 -4.46 4.06 23.73
CA PHE A 416 -5.59 4.40 22.89
C PHE A 416 -6.47 3.18 22.57
N TRP A 417 -6.06 1.95 22.87
CA TRP A 417 -6.93 0.79 22.67
C TRP A 417 -8.20 0.90 23.52
N SER A 418 -9.38 0.75 22.90
CA SER A 418 -10.67 0.77 23.60
C SER A 418 -11.70 -0.08 22.87
N SER A 419 -12.75 -0.51 23.57
CA SER A 419 -13.88 -1.19 22.95
C SER A 419 -14.83 -0.17 22.29
N ILE A 420 -15.55 -0.60 21.26
CA ILE A 420 -16.62 0.22 20.65
C ILE A 420 -17.62 0.69 21.73
N GLU A 421 -17.98 -0.20 22.65
CA GLU A 421 -18.87 0.13 23.77
C GLU A 421 -18.34 1.26 24.64
N ASP A 422 -17.05 1.22 24.99
CA ASP A 422 -16.43 2.23 25.84
C ASP A 422 -16.33 3.57 25.12
N ASN A 423 -16.00 3.56 23.82
CA ASN A 423 -16.04 4.75 22.97
C ASN A 423 -17.43 5.41 22.92
N LEU A 424 -18.51 4.62 23.06
CA LEU A 424 -19.90 5.06 23.00
C LEU A 424 -20.51 5.44 24.37
N GLY A 425 -19.77 5.25 25.47
CA GLY A 425 -20.20 5.61 26.83
C GLY A 425 -20.15 4.48 27.86
N GLY A 426 -19.59 3.33 27.50
CA GLY A 426 -19.42 2.15 28.35
C GLY A 426 -20.55 1.14 28.17
N LYS A 427 -20.18 -0.15 28.11
CA LYS A 427 -21.12 -1.28 27.88
C LYS A 427 -22.29 -1.29 28.87
N ASP A 428 -22.02 -0.91 30.11
CA ASP A 428 -23.02 -0.85 31.18
C ASP A 428 -23.89 0.39 31.14
N ASN A 429 -23.77 1.30 30.17
CA ASN A 429 -24.57 2.53 30.07
C ASN A 429 -25.35 2.66 28.77
N ILE A 430 -25.08 1.78 27.80
CA ILE A 430 -25.64 1.84 26.45
C ILE A 430 -26.40 0.55 26.14
N SER A 431 -27.15 0.59 25.04
CA SER A 431 -27.56 -0.59 24.30
C SER A 431 -26.89 -0.56 22.94
N LEU A 432 -26.31 -1.67 22.49
CA LEU A 432 -25.58 -1.72 21.22
C LEU A 432 -25.97 -2.97 20.45
N GLY A 433 -26.57 -2.78 19.27
CA GLY A 433 -26.78 -3.81 18.28
C GLY A 433 -25.72 -3.72 17.18
N ILE A 434 -24.99 -4.81 16.92
CA ILE A 434 -24.08 -4.89 15.77
C ILE A 434 -24.59 -5.96 14.80
N THR A 435 -24.86 -5.55 13.57
CA THR A 435 -25.16 -6.46 12.45
C THR A 435 -23.95 -6.50 11.54
N VAL A 436 -23.42 -7.69 11.28
CA VAL A 436 -22.28 -7.91 10.38
C VAL A 436 -22.68 -8.87 9.26
N PRO A 437 -22.08 -8.77 8.06
CA PRO A 437 -22.36 -9.68 6.96
C PRO A 437 -22.07 -11.15 7.29
N ALA A 438 -22.69 -12.03 6.51
CA ALA A 438 -22.47 -13.47 6.63
C ALA A 438 -20.99 -13.81 6.44
N GLY A 439 -20.42 -14.61 7.36
CA GLY A 439 -19.01 -15.01 7.34
C GLY A 439 -18.09 -14.24 8.31
N MET A 440 -18.58 -13.17 8.94
CA MET A 440 -17.85 -12.44 9.99
C MET A 440 -18.59 -12.52 11.34
N THR A 441 -17.85 -12.73 12.43
CA THR A 441 -18.41 -12.65 13.79
C THR A 441 -18.35 -11.22 14.33
N GLN A 442 -19.22 -10.88 15.27
CA GLN A 442 -19.15 -9.56 15.95
C GLN A 442 -17.81 -9.36 16.67
N GLU A 443 -17.17 -10.43 17.14
CA GLU A 443 -15.85 -10.34 17.78
C GLU A 443 -14.76 -9.99 16.77
N GLN A 444 -14.77 -10.61 15.59
CA GLN A 444 -13.86 -10.28 14.50
C GLN A 444 -14.04 -8.82 14.06
N PHE A 445 -15.28 -8.35 13.93
CA PHE A 445 -15.57 -6.97 13.59
C PHE A 445 -15.06 -5.98 14.66
N ARG A 446 -15.23 -6.30 15.95
CA ARG A 446 -14.69 -5.46 17.04
C ARG A 446 -13.19 -5.38 17.01
N ASN A 447 -12.53 -6.51 16.77
CA ASN A 447 -11.08 -6.55 16.69
C ASN A 447 -10.56 -5.74 15.50
N LEU A 448 -11.19 -5.92 14.32
CA LEU A 448 -10.92 -5.16 13.11
C LEU A 448 -10.99 -3.65 13.36
N ILE A 449 -12.11 -3.17 13.90
CA ILE A 449 -12.29 -1.74 14.22
C ILE A 449 -11.25 -1.29 15.25
N GLY A 450 -11.08 -2.02 16.35
CA GLY A 450 -10.14 -1.65 17.40
C GLY A 450 -8.71 -1.49 16.87
N VAL A 451 -8.22 -2.46 16.09
CA VAL A 451 -6.88 -2.40 15.48
C VAL A 451 -6.77 -1.17 14.58
N LEU A 452 -7.71 -0.99 13.66
CA LEU A 452 -7.66 0.11 12.70
C LEU A 452 -7.74 1.48 13.40
N GLU A 453 -8.57 1.62 14.44
CA GLU A 453 -8.64 2.87 15.21
C GLU A 453 -7.29 3.23 15.82
N VAL A 454 -6.56 2.26 16.40
CA VAL A 454 -5.28 2.56 17.04
C VAL A 454 -4.18 2.85 16.01
N PHE A 455 -4.07 2.05 14.94
CA PHE A 455 -3.06 2.27 13.90
C PHE A 455 -3.31 3.52 13.06
N ASN A 456 -4.56 4.02 13.00
CA ASN A 456 -4.90 5.30 12.39
C ASN A 456 -4.92 6.47 13.38
N GLY A 457 -4.93 6.16 14.68
CA GLY A 457 -4.96 7.15 15.75
C GLY A 457 -6.28 7.89 15.89
N GLU A 458 -7.37 7.31 15.39
CA GLU A 458 -8.68 7.96 15.32
C GLU A 458 -9.81 6.97 15.61
N ARG A 459 -10.89 7.47 16.23
CA ARG A 459 -12.08 6.66 16.50
C ARG A 459 -12.94 6.52 15.26
N PHE A 460 -13.38 5.30 14.99
CA PHE A 460 -14.35 5.01 13.93
C PHE A 460 -15.75 5.22 14.48
N TYR A 461 -16.08 4.65 15.64
CA TYR A 461 -17.37 4.85 16.31
C TYR A 461 -17.16 5.57 17.64
N GLU A 462 -17.74 6.76 17.77
CA GLU A 462 -17.66 7.57 18.98
C GLU A 462 -19.01 8.17 19.34
N LYS A 463 -19.17 8.51 20.62
CA LYS A 463 -20.40 9.13 21.14
C LYS A 463 -20.66 10.46 20.42
N PRO A 464 -21.85 10.68 19.82
CA PRO A 464 -22.20 11.96 19.25
C PRO A 464 -22.14 13.07 20.31
N THR A 465 -21.40 14.14 20.01
CA THR A 465 -21.39 15.35 20.85
C THR A 465 -22.37 16.38 20.29
N SER A 466 -22.91 17.26 21.14
CA SER A 466 -23.90 18.28 20.74
C SER A 466 -23.34 19.39 19.85
N THR A 467 -22.04 19.36 19.57
CA THR A 467 -21.31 20.23 18.66
C THR A 467 -21.01 19.42 17.39
N ALA A 468 -21.48 19.90 16.24
CA ALA A 468 -21.57 19.19 14.96
C ALA A 468 -20.22 18.82 14.29
N THR A 469 -19.32 18.12 14.97
CA THR A 469 -18.03 17.67 14.41
C THR A 469 -17.88 16.15 14.32
N VAL A 470 -18.84 15.36 14.79
CA VAL A 470 -18.82 13.90 14.55
C VAL A 470 -19.33 13.65 13.14
N ARG A 471 -18.43 13.29 12.22
CA ARG A 471 -18.79 12.91 10.85
C ARG A 471 -19.77 11.73 10.92
N PRO A 472 -20.95 11.80 10.26
CA PRO A 472 -21.90 10.69 10.26
C PRO A 472 -21.26 9.48 9.58
N VAL A 473 -21.10 8.40 10.34
CA VAL A 473 -20.61 7.12 9.84
C VAL A 473 -21.80 6.33 9.31
N ALA A 474 -21.74 5.86 8.07
CA ALA A 474 -22.86 5.12 7.51
C ALA A 474 -23.15 3.83 8.30
N GLY A 475 -24.43 3.45 8.36
CA GLY A 475 -24.85 2.29 9.13
C GLY A 475 -24.81 2.48 10.65
N PHE A 476 -24.35 3.64 11.16
CA PHE A 476 -24.39 3.98 12.58
C PHE A 476 -25.63 4.82 12.90
N THR A 477 -26.54 4.28 13.71
CA THR A 477 -27.77 4.96 14.12
C THR A 477 -27.80 5.15 15.63
N THR A 478 -28.41 6.26 16.05
CA THR A 478 -28.56 6.60 17.47
C THR A 478 -30.04 6.72 17.81
N SER A 479 -30.42 6.16 18.95
CA SER A 479 -31.80 6.13 19.44
C SER A 479 -31.79 6.09 20.97
N THR A 480 -32.96 5.95 21.57
CA THR A 480 -33.12 5.81 23.03
C THR A 480 -33.90 4.55 23.31
N GLU A 481 -33.34 3.65 24.11
CA GLU A 481 -34.05 2.47 24.60
C GLU A 481 -34.68 2.78 25.97
N THR A 482 -35.94 2.42 26.11
CA THR A 482 -36.69 2.55 27.37
C THR A 482 -37.17 1.17 27.79
N THR A 483 -36.67 0.67 28.93
CA THR A 483 -37.10 -0.61 29.51
C THR A 483 -37.79 -0.36 30.85
N THR A 484 -39.02 -0.85 30.98
CA THR A 484 -39.80 -0.76 32.23
C THR A 484 -39.97 -2.15 32.82
N SER A 485 -39.44 -2.38 34.02
CA SER A 485 -39.62 -3.63 34.77
C SER A 485 -39.84 -3.34 36.25
N GLY A 486 -40.85 -3.95 36.84
CA GLY A 486 -41.16 -3.81 38.27
C GLY A 486 -41.48 -2.38 38.75
N GLY A 487 -41.88 -1.48 37.85
CA GLY A 487 -42.17 -0.06 38.17
C GLY A 487 -40.95 0.88 38.07
N VAL A 488 -39.79 0.38 37.66
CA VAL A 488 -38.60 1.19 37.35
C VAL A 488 -38.46 1.33 35.84
N THR A 489 -38.34 2.58 35.37
CA THR A 489 -38.06 2.91 33.96
C THR A 489 -36.59 3.24 33.81
N LEU A 490 -35.87 2.45 33.03
CA LEU A 490 -34.50 2.74 32.62
C LEU A 490 -34.54 3.34 31.22
N VAL A 491 -33.87 4.49 31.06
CA VAL A 491 -33.71 5.17 29.77
C VAL A 491 -32.23 5.23 29.47
N ARG A 492 -31.81 4.70 28.32
CA ARG A 492 -30.40 4.59 27.96
C ARG A 492 -30.20 4.97 26.49
N PRO A 493 -29.05 5.56 26.11
CA PRO A 493 -28.66 5.68 24.72
C PRO A 493 -28.59 4.29 24.08
N ALA A 494 -29.18 4.15 22.90
CA ALA A 494 -29.15 2.94 22.11
C ALA A 494 -28.52 3.22 20.75
N TYR A 495 -27.61 2.36 20.35
CA TYR A 495 -26.87 2.47 19.10
C TYR A 495 -27.08 1.21 18.27
N ALA A 496 -27.20 1.35 16.95
CA ALA A 496 -27.10 0.23 16.04
C ALA A 496 -26.00 0.49 15.01
N ILE A 497 -25.14 -0.51 14.82
CA ILE A 497 -24.07 -0.53 13.82
C ILE A 497 -24.44 -1.60 12.79
N ASN A 498 -24.69 -1.18 11.55
CA ASN A 498 -24.98 -2.02 10.41
C ASN A 498 -24.21 -1.48 9.19
N PRO A 499 -22.88 -1.68 9.14
CA PRO A 499 -22.03 -1.12 8.12
C PRO A 499 -22.41 -1.75 6.77
N PRO A 500 -22.64 -0.96 5.72
CA PRO A 500 -22.93 -1.53 4.42
C PRO A 500 -21.75 -2.30 3.84
N ALA A 501 -22.02 -3.19 2.88
CA ALA A 501 -21.02 -4.12 2.36
C ALA A 501 -19.75 -3.44 1.83
N ALA A 502 -19.87 -2.31 1.13
CA ALA A 502 -18.71 -1.59 0.60
C ALA A 502 -17.90 -0.86 1.69
N GLN A 503 -18.56 -0.32 2.72
CA GLN A 503 -17.84 0.22 3.89
C GLN A 503 -17.03 -0.88 4.59
N LEU A 504 -17.62 -2.07 4.72
CA LEU A 504 -16.92 -3.22 5.28
C LEU A 504 -15.76 -3.68 4.38
N ALA A 505 -15.93 -3.65 3.06
CA ALA A 505 -14.86 -3.99 2.12
C ALA A 505 -13.65 -3.06 2.29
N LEU A 506 -13.87 -1.75 2.42
CA LEU A 506 -12.80 -0.77 2.68
C LEU A 506 -12.12 -1.02 4.04
N LEU A 507 -12.89 -1.34 5.09
CA LEU A 507 -12.31 -1.71 6.39
C LEU A 507 -11.46 -2.99 6.30
N GLN A 508 -11.93 -3.99 5.56
CA GLN A 508 -11.17 -5.21 5.33
C GLN A 508 -9.90 -4.94 4.51
N GLN A 509 -9.99 -4.12 3.47
CA GLN A 509 -8.84 -3.73 2.65
C GLN A 509 -7.79 -2.98 3.48
N SER A 510 -8.21 -1.98 4.26
CA SER A 510 -7.35 -1.25 5.20
C SER A 510 -6.60 -2.19 6.15
N TYR A 511 -7.29 -3.19 6.71
CA TYR A 511 -6.68 -4.17 7.61
C TYR A 511 -5.75 -5.16 6.90
N GLU A 512 -6.10 -5.61 5.70
CA GLU A 512 -5.23 -6.48 4.91
C GLU A 512 -3.97 -5.75 4.43
N THR A 513 -4.07 -4.46 4.05
CA THR A 513 -2.91 -3.60 3.74
C THR A 513 -2.01 -3.40 4.97
N LEU A 514 -2.61 -3.10 6.13
CA LEU A 514 -1.89 -3.05 7.40
C LEU A 514 -1.17 -4.38 7.68
N LYS A 515 -1.86 -5.51 7.48
CA LYS A 515 -1.30 -6.84 7.68
C LYS A 515 -0.13 -7.13 6.75
N GLU A 516 -0.27 -6.85 5.45
CA GLU A 516 0.77 -7.11 4.46
C GLU A 516 2.01 -6.24 4.74
N SER A 517 1.82 -4.96 5.09
CA SER A 517 2.94 -4.06 5.43
C SER A 517 3.73 -4.54 6.67
N ILE A 518 3.04 -4.93 7.74
CA ILE A 518 3.67 -5.48 8.94
C ILE A 518 4.34 -6.81 8.63
N TYR A 519 3.68 -7.68 7.87
CA TYR A 519 4.25 -8.96 7.49
C TYR A 519 5.54 -8.80 6.68
N GLY A 520 5.51 -7.96 5.64
CA GLY A 520 6.63 -7.65 4.75
C GLY A 520 7.83 -7.06 5.49
N ALA A 521 7.61 -6.15 6.44
CA ALA A 521 8.69 -5.58 7.25
C ALA A 521 9.36 -6.63 8.16
N LEU A 522 8.58 -7.52 8.77
CA LEU A 522 9.09 -8.50 9.74
C LEU A 522 9.70 -9.75 9.09
N ILE A 523 9.22 -10.17 7.92
CA ILE A 523 9.76 -11.36 7.24
C ILE A 523 11.23 -11.17 6.82
N LEU A 524 11.61 -9.97 6.39
CA LEU A 524 13.00 -9.64 6.03
C LEU A 524 13.97 -9.73 7.22
N GLN A 525 13.46 -9.56 8.44
CA GLN A 525 14.21 -9.67 9.69
C GLN A 525 14.18 -11.07 10.31
N THR A 526 13.41 -11.99 9.72
CA THR A 526 13.18 -13.32 10.29
C THR A 526 13.51 -14.41 9.26
N ARG A 527 12.49 -15.00 8.62
CA ARG A 527 12.65 -16.14 7.71
C ARG A 527 13.55 -15.82 6.52
N LEU A 528 13.50 -14.61 5.97
CA LEU A 528 14.31 -14.25 4.80
C LEU A 528 15.68 -13.67 5.15
N LYS A 529 15.91 -13.32 6.42
CA LYS A 529 17.18 -12.76 6.91
C LYS A 529 18.41 -13.59 6.50
N PRO A 530 18.40 -14.94 6.54
CA PRO A 530 19.56 -15.75 6.14
C PRO A 530 20.00 -15.59 4.67
N TYR A 531 19.10 -15.16 3.78
CA TYR A 531 19.42 -14.82 2.39
C TYR A 531 20.09 -13.44 2.33
N LEU A 532 19.50 -12.44 3.00
CA LEU A 532 20.02 -11.08 3.04
C LEU A 532 21.41 -11.03 3.69
N ASP A 533 21.62 -11.75 4.80
CA ASP A 533 22.90 -11.85 5.52
C ASP A 533 24.03 -12.51 4.71
N SER A 534 23.67 -13.16 3.59
CA SER A 534 24.62 -13.82 2.69
C SER A 534 25.05 -12.97 1.50
N ILE A 535 24.49 -11.76 1.38
CA ILE A 535 24.98 -10.78 0.40
C ILE A 535 26.30 -10.23 0.94
N ASP A 536 27.39 -10.48 0.23
CA ASP A 536 28.71 -10.02 0.62
C ASP A 536 29.07 -8.72 -0.13
N LEU A 537 29.92 -7.91 0.51
CA LEU A 537 30.54 -6.77 -0.14
C LEU A 537 31.91 -7.20 -0.68
N VAL A 538 32.06 -7.22 -2.00
CA VAL A 538 33.35 -7.48 -2.64
C VAL A 538 34.01 -6.17 -2.99
N ILE A 539 35.25 -6.04 -2.53
CA ILE A 539 36.08 -4.88 -2.82
C ILE A 539 37.37 -5.37 -3.47
N ASP A 540 37.50 -5.10 -4.76
CA ASP A 540 38.63 -5.55 -5.57
C ASP A 540 39.19 -4.42 -6.46
N GLU A 541 40.06 -4.76 -7.39
CA GLU A 541 40.67 -3.81 -8.33
C GLU A 541 39.67 -3.11 -9.27
N ASN A 542 38.48 -3.68 -9.44
CA ASN A 542 37.40 -3.15 -10.26
C ASN A 542 36.41 -2.27 -9.47
N GLY A 543 36.62 -2.10 -8.15
CA GLY A 543 35.84 -1.22 -7.30
C GLY A 543 35.05 -1.94 -6.21
N VAL A 544 34.00 -1.28 -5.74
CA VAL A 544 33.10 -1.77 -4.68
C VAL A 544 31.83 -2.31 -5.34
N ARG A 545 31.52 -3.59 -5.10
CA ARG A 545 30.31 -4.24 -5.61
C ARG A 545 29.75 -5.20 -4.57
N PHE A 546 28.47 -5.52 -4.69
CA PHE A 546 27.88 -6.61 -3.94
C PHE A 546 28.08 -7.95 -4.67
N ASP A 547 28.12 -9.01 -3.89
CA ASP A 547 28.16 -10.39 -4.37
C ASP A 547 26.99 -11.16 -3.76
N VAL A 548 26.06 -11.51 -4.64
CA VAL A 548 24.83 -12.24 -4.31
C VAL A 548 24.97 -13.74 -4.54
N THR A 549 26.17 -14.24 -4.86
CA THR A 549 26.40 -15.66 -5.20
C THR A 549 25.97 -16.59 -4.07
N ALA A 550 26.27 -16.25 -2.81
CA ALA A 550 25.88 -17.06 -1.67
C ALA A 550 24.36 -17.04 -1.40
N LEU A 551 23.69 -15.92 -1.70
CA LEU A 551 22.23 -15.83 -1.67
C LEU A 551 21.60 -16.78 -2.68
N VAL A 552 22.05 -16.73 -3.93
CA VAL A 552 21.55 -17.61 -5.01
C VAL A 552 21.82 -19.07 -4.66
N ALA A 553 23.03 -19.40 -4.18
CA ALA A 553 23.37 -20.76 -3.79
C ALA A 553 22.49 -21.30 -2.64
N LYS A 554 22.06 -20.45 -1.69
CA LYS A 554 21.11 -20.83 -0.64
C LYS A 554 19.73 -21.13 -1.21
N LEU A 555 19.23 -20.28 -2.13
CA LEU A 555 17.95 -20.50 -2.81
C LEU A 555 17.97 -21.80 -3.61
N ASP A 556 19.03 -22.06 -4.37
CA ASP A 556 19.19 -23.30 -5.15
C ASP A 556 19.29 -24.55 -4.26
N ALA A 557 20.03 -24.47 -3.15
CA ALA A 557 20.13 -25.56 -2.18
C ALA A 557 18.77 -25.85 -1.52
N LEU A 558 18.00 -24.80 -1.20
CA LEU A 558 16.64 -24.98 -0.70
C LEU A 558 15.74 -25.56 -1.79
N LYS A 559 15.81 -25.08 -3.03
CA LYS A 559 15.02 -25.61 -4.14
C LYS A 559 15.24 -27.11 -4.34
N ALA A 560 16.49 -27.56 -4.22
CA ALA A 560 16.85 -28.97 -4.35
C ALA A 560 16.28 -29.86 -3.22
N SER A 561 16.08 -29.30 -2.02
CA SER A 561 15.58 -30.05 -0.86
C SER A 561 14.07 -29.88 -0.62
N ASN A 562 13.52 -28.72 -0.98
CA ASN A 562 12.13 -28.32 -0.84
C ASN A 562 11.80 -27.19 -1.83
N GLU A 563 11.44 -27.59 -3.06
CA GLU A 563 11.12 -26.67 -4.16
C GLU A 563 9.98 -25.70 -3.83
N ARG A 564 8.97 -26.15 -3.07
CA ARG A 564 7.84 -25.31 -2.66
C ARG A 564 8.29 -24.14 -1.79
N THR A 565 9.05 -24.41 -0.73
CA THR A 565 9.51 -23.36 0.20
C THR A 565 10.49 -22.42 -0.49
N ALA A 566 11.39 -22.93 -1.33
CA ALA A 566 12.30 -22.07 -2.09
C ALA A 566 11.53 -21.11 -3.01
N LEU A 567 10.51 -21.60 -3.71
CA LEU A 567 9.69 -20.77 -4.60
C LEU A 567 8.96 -19.68 -3.81
N ILE A 568 8.38 -20.02 -2.67
CA ILE A 568 7.72 -19.04 -1.78
C ILE A 568 8.72 -17.99 -1.28
N ASP A 569 9.90 -18.41 -0.80
CA ASP A 569 10.93 -17.49 -0.32
C ASP A 569 11.40 -16.54 -1.44
N LEU A 570 11.58 -17.05 -2.66
CA LEU A 570 11.94 -16.23 -3.83
C LEU A 570 10.83 -15.24 -4.20
N ILE A 571 9.56 -15.66 -4.14
CA ILE A 571 8.40 -14.78 -4.36
C ILE A 571 8.41 -13.64 -3.34
N GLU A 572 8.63 -13.93 -2.06
CA GLU A 572 8.59 -12.93 -0.99
C GLU A 572 9.83 -12.01 -0.95
N LEU A 573 11.00 -12.50 -1.38
CA LEU A 573 12.16 -11.64 -1.63
C LEU A 573 11.86 -10.62 -2.73
N ASN A 574 11.20 -11.04 -3.82
CA ASN A 574 10.76 -10.11 -4.86
C ASN A 574 9.64 -9.18 -4.35
N ARG A 575 8.68 -9.68 -3.57
CA ARG A 575 7.58 -8.83 -3.08
C ARG A 575 8.06 -7.72 -2.14
N TYR A 576 8.91 -8.05 -1.18
CA TYR A 576 9.22 -7.14 -0.08
C TYR A 576 10.59 -6.49 -0.16
N ALA A 577 11.49 -7.00 -1.00
CA ALA A 577 12.87 -6.50 -1.09
C ALA A 577 13.37 -6.26 -2.51
N GLN A 578 12.52 -6.33 -3.55
CA GLN A 578 12.99 -6.20 -4.95
C GLN A 578 13.81 -4.93 -5.19
N GLY A 579 13.33 -3.75 -4.74
CA GLY A 579 14.05 -2.50 -5.01
C GLY A 579 15.46 -2.50 -4.40
N ALA A 580 15.59 -2.95 -3.14
CA ALA A 580 16.88 -3.05 -2.47
C ALA A 580 17.77 -4.16 -3.06
N LEU A 581 17.18 -5.29 -3.46
CA LEU A 581 17.90 -6.42 -4.02
C LEU A 581 18.38 -6.16 -5.45
N GLN A 582 17.63 -5.39 -6.24
CA GLN A 582 18.02 -4.96 -7.58
C GLN A 582 19.25 -4.06 -7.53
N GLU A 583 19.33 -3.13 -6.57
CA GLU A 583 20.49 -2.24 -6.36
C GLU A 583 21.80 -3.00 -6.12
N VAL A 584 21.71 -4.17 -5.51
CA VAL A 584 22.86 -5.04 -5.24
C VAL A 584 23.08 -6.12 -6.30
N GLY A 585 22.34 -6.03 -7.41
CA GLY A 585 22.53 -6.88 -8.58
C GLY A 585 21.86 -8.25 -8.49
N PHE A 586 20.92 -8.45 -7.58
CA PHE A 586 20.09 -9.66 -7.57
C PHE A 586 18.95 -9.54 -8.59
N ILE A 587 18.97 -10.43 -9.59
CA ILE A 587 17.97 -10.53 -10.66
C ILE A 587 16.82 -11.48 -10.25
N GLY A 588 16.15 -11.16 -9.14
CA GLY A 588 15.16 -12.04 -8.50
C GLY A 588 13.99 -12.46 -9.39
N LEU A 589 13.49 -11.56 -10.23
CA LEU A 589 12.38 -11.82 -11.15
C LEU A 589 12.79 -12.76 -12.30
N GLU A 590 14.02 -12.63 -12.80
CA GLU A 590 14.56 -13.55 -13.82
C GLU A 590 14.73 -14.96 -13.25
N HIS A 591 15.22 -15.08 -12.01
CA HIS A 591 15.25 -16.35 -11.29
C HIS A 591 13.84 -16.94 -11.14
N LEU A 592 12.86 -16.12 -10.75
CA LEU A 592 11.48 -16.54 -10.58
C LEU A 592 10.87 -17.03 -11.90
N ARG A 593 11.07 -16.28 -13.00
CA ARG A 593 10.67 -16.68 -14.36
C ARG A 593 11.25 -18.05 -14.72
N SER A 594 12.56 -18.20 -14.60
CA SER A 594 13.26 -19.45 -14.92
C SER A 594 12.73 -20.63 -14.11
N TRP A 595 12.46 -20.43 -12.82
CA TRP A 595 11.90 -21.48 -11.97
C TRP A 595 10.47 -21.85 -12.39
N ILE A 596 9.61 -20.85 -12.65
CA ILE A 596 8.24 -21.08 -13.11
C ILE A 596 8.23 -21.80 -14.46
N GLU A 597 9.08 -21.40 -15.42
CA GLU A 597 9.18 -22.04 -16.73
C GLU A 597 9.70 -23.48 -16.65
N SER A 598 10.54 -23.78 -15.66
CA SER A 598 11.03 -25.14 -15.42
C SER A 598 9.97 -26.09 -14.83
N LEU A 599 8.92 -25.56 -14.21
CA LEU A 599 7.84 -26.36 -13.64
C LEU A 599 6.97 -26.98 -14.73
N PRO A 600 6.57 -28.27 -14.60
CA PRO A 600 5.56 -28.86 -15.48
C PRO A 600 4.27 -28.02 -15.49
N VAL A 601 3.66 -27.90 -16.67
CA VAL A 601 2.44 -27.10 -16.89
C VAL A 601 1.29 -27.53 -15.96
N ASP A 602 1.23 -28.81 -15.63
CA ASP A 602 0.24 -29.47 -14.78
C ASP A 602 0.70 -29.65 -13.32
N SER A 603 1.81 -29.01 -12.92
CA SER A 603 2.31 -29.12 -11.55
C SER A 603 1.43 -28.40 -10.53
N ALA A 604 1.28 -29.02 -9.35
CA ALA A 604 0.55 -28.43 -8.23
C ALA A 604 1.16 -27.08 -7.78
N LEU A 605 2.48 -26.94 -7.87
CA LEU A 605 3.19 -25.69 -7.56
C LEU A 605 2.81 -24.57 -8.53
N ARG A 606 2.67 -24.87 -9.82
CA ARG A 606 2.21 -23.88 -10.81
C ARG A 606 0.77 -23.44 -10.55
N ALA A 607 -0.09 -24.35 -10.11
CA ALA A 607 -1.46 -24.01 -9.68
C ALA A 607 -1.48 -23.14 -8.40
N GLU A 608 -0.54 -23.37 -7.49
CA GLU A 608 -0.42 -22.64 -6.23
C GLU A 608 -0.01 -21.17 -6.40
N LEU A 609 0.71 -20.82 -7.48
CA LEU A 609 1.15 -19.44 -7.75
C LEU A 609 0.02 -18.40 -7.64
N SER A 610 -1.16 -18.72 -8.18
CA SER A 610 -2.34 -17.84 -8.08
C SER A 610 -2.79 -17.57 -6.65
N SER A 611 -2.63 -18.54 -5.73
CA SER A 611 -2.95 -18.35 -4.30
C SER A 611 -1.92 -17.49 -3.57
N LEU A 612 -0.73 -17.32 -4.16
CA LEU A 612 0.32 -16.40 -3.72
C LEU A 612 0.27 -15.08 -4.50
N ASN A 613 -0.76 -14.85 -5.32
CA ASN A 613 -0.86 -13.71 -6.23
C ASN A 613 0.34 -13.56 -7.17
N VAL A 614 0.77 -14.67 -7.74
CA VAL A 614 1.81 -14.67 -8.78
C VAL A 614 1.19 -15.16 -10.07
N TYR A 615 1.30 -14.35 -11.12
CA TYR A 615 0.72 -14.58 -12.43
C TYR A 615 1.82 -14.67 -13.48
N ALA A 616 1.76 -15.67 -14.35
CA ALA A 616 2.73 -15.84 -15.43
C ALA A 616 2.02 -16.20 -16.73
N GLY A 617 2.27 -15.45 -17.81
CA GLY A 617 1.64 -15.70 -19.12
C GLY A 617 0.95 -14.51 -19.79
N SER A 618 0.13 -14.75 -20.81
CA SER A 618 -0.16 -13.77 -21.87
C SER A 618 -1.34 -12.80 -21.68
N SER A 619 -2.15 -12.89 -20.62
CA SER A 619 -3.03 -11.78 -20.18
C SER A 619 -3.50 -12.07 -18.76
N ALA A 620 -3.36 -11.12 -17.83
CA ALA A 620 -3.83 -11.29 -16.47
C ALA A 620 -4.30 -9.95 -15.87
N ASN A 621 -5.50 -9.98 -15.30
CA ASN A 621 -6.05 -8.88 -14.51
C ASN A 621 -5.78 -9.17 -13.04
N GLY A 622 -5.36 -8.14 -12.32
CA GLY A 622 -4.96 -8.24 -10.93
C GLY A 622 -6.08 -8.08 -9.94
N SER A 623 -5.67 -8.30 -8.71
CA SER A 623 -6.52 -8.38 -7.54
C SER A 623 -6.53 -7.05 -6.80
N THR A 624 -6.96 -7.09 -5.54
CA THR A 624 -6.88 -5.94 -4.64
C THR A 624 -5.67 -6.02 -3.69
N LYS A 625 -4.67 -6.82 -4.06
CA LYS A 625 -3.49 -7.13 -3.25
C LYS A 625 -2.25 -6.87 -4.08
N GLY A 626 -1.09 -6.78 -3.43
CA GLY A 626 0.19 -6.73 -4.14
C GLY A 626 0.44 -8.04 -4.90
N ASP A 627 0.43 -7.95 -6.22
CA ASP A 627 0.52 -9.04 -7.17
C ASP A 627 1.90 -9.03 -7.88
N ILE A 628 2.38 -10.20 -8.29
CA ILE A 628 3.62 -10.32 -9.09
C ILE A 628 3.28 -10.91 -10.45
N TYR A 629 3.61 -10.17 -11.52
CA TYR A 629 3.47 -10.63 -12.89
C TYR A 629 4.83 -10.93 -13.49
N VAL A 630 4.93 -12.13 -14.06
CA VAL A 630 6.14 -12.61 -14.72
C VAL A 630 5.81 -12.96 -16.17
N GLY A 631 6.15 -12.04 -17.05
CA GLY A 631 6.01 -12.14 -18.49
C GLY A 631 7.02 -13.10 -19.11
N ASN A 632 6.82 -13.41 -20.38
CA ASN A 632 7.59 -14.42 -21.10
C ASN A 632 8.27 -13.83 -22.33
N THR A 633 8.32 -14.54 -23.46
CA THR A 633 8.95 -14.07 -24.70
C THR A 633 7.94 -13.60 -25.76
N ASN A 634 6.65 -13.63 -25.42
CA ASN A 634 5.54 -13.16 -26.26
C ASN A 634 5.03 -11.82 -25.71
N ALA A 635 4.33 -11.06 -26.55
CA ALA A 635 3.57 -9.90 -26.09
C ALA A 635 2.62 -10.26 -24.93
N ASN A 636 2.83 -9.62 -23.79
CA ASN A 636 2.08 -9.77 -22.55
C ASN A 636 1.18 -8.54 -22.32
N SER A 637 0.00 -8.75 -21.72
CA SER A 637 -0.88 -7.67 -21.28
C SER A 637 -1.20 -7.86 -19.80
N PHE A 638 -0.61 -7.02 -18.94
CA PHE A 638 -0.79 -7.10 -17.49
C PHE A 638 -1.48 -5.86 -16.96
N SER A 639 -2.44 -6.07 -16.08
CA SER A 639 -3.10 -5.03 -15.29
C SER A 639 -3.02 -5.41 -13.82
N GLY A 640 -2.30 -4.65 -13.00
CA GLY A 640 -2.08 -4.93 -11.57
C GLY A 640 -3.33 -4.73 -10.69
N GLY A 641 -4.20 -3.78 -11.05
CA GLY A 641 -5.45 -3.58 -10.34
C GLY A 641 -5.26 -2.62 -9.17
N THR A 642 -5.47 -3.07 -7.94
CA THR A 642 -5.17 -2.23 -6.76
C THR A 642 -4.20 -2.95 -5.84
N GLY A 643 -3.27 -2.23 -5.21
CA GLY A 643 -2.22 -2.81 -4.40
C GLY A 643 -0.87 -2.30 -4.87
N ASN A 644 0.21 -2.76 -4.25
CA ASN A 644 1.56 -2.43 -4.70
C ASN A 644 2.06 -3.60 -5.54
N ASP A 645 1.91 -3.49 -6.87
CA ASP A 645 2.15 -4.59 -7.81
C ASP A 645 3.55 -4.56 -8.43
N LEU A 646 4.07 -5.73 -8.77
CA LEU A 646 5.34 -5.90 -9.47
C LEU A 646 5.12 -6.57 -10.82
N LEU A 647 5.20 -5.79 -11.89
CA LEU A 647 4.93 -6.24 -13.25
C LEU A 647 6.23 -6.32 -14.05
N ASP A 648 6.61 -7.52 -14.50
CA ASP A 648 7.75 -7.75 -15.39
C ASP A 648 7.26 -8.30 -16.73
N GLY A 649 7.33 -7.51 -17.81
CA GLY A 649 6.92 -7.89 -19.16
C GLY A 649 7.79 -8.98 -19.79
N GLY A 650 9.08 -9.01 -19.42
CA GLY A 650 10.02 -9.97 -19.98
C GLY A 650 10.52 -9.56 -21.35
N ALA A 651 10.18 -10.30 -22.38
CA ALA A 651 10.56 -9.98 -23.75
C ALA A 651 9.31 -10.03 -24.64
N GLY A 652 9.24 -9.18 -25.64
CA GLY A 652 8.02 -9.01 -26.43
C GLY A 652 7.70 -7.53 -26.59
N ASN A 653 6.55 -7.22 -27.16
CA ASN A 653 6.02 -5.86 -27.07
C ASN A 653 4.87 -5.94 -26.09
N ASP A 654 5.09 -5.47 -24.87
CA ASP A 654 4.18 -5.70 -23.76
C ASP A 654 3.25 -4.50 -23.52
N ASN A 655 2.21 -4.69 -22.73
CA ASN A 655 1.35 -3.63 -22.24
C ASN A 655 1.15 -3.81 -20.74
N LEU A 656 1.76 -2.93 -19.96
CA LEU A 656 1.79 -3.00 -18.49
C LEU A 656 1.01 -1.82 -17.90
N THR A 657 -0.05 -2.12 -17.15
CA THR A 657 -0.82 -1.14 -16.37
C THR A 657 -0.71 -1.50 -14.89
N GLY A 658 -0.16 -0.62 -14.06
CA GLY A 658 -0.09 -0.83 -12.61
C GLY A 658 -1.47 -0.79 -11.98
N GLY A 659 -2.09 0.40 -12.00
CA GLY A 659 -3.40 0.64 -11.42
C GLY A 659 -3.28 1.56 -10.22
N ASP A 660 -4.05 1.28 -9.15
CA ASP A 660 -4.01 2.05 -7.91
C ASP A 660 -2.98 1.46 -6.94
N GLY A 661 -1.99 2.25 -6.53
CA GLY A 661 -1.01 1.87 -5.52
C GLY A 661 0.41 2.21 -5.95
N ALA A 662 1.41 1.73 -5.21
CA ALA A 662 2.82 1.94 -5.50
C ALA A 662 3.37 0.77 -6.35
N ASP A 663 3.12 0.83 -7.64
CA ASP A 663 3.49 -0.23 -8.58
C ASP A 663 4.91 -0.08 -9.14
N THR A 664 5.53 -1.22 -9.45
CA THR A 664 6.80 -1.32 -10.17
C THR A 664 6.57 -2.01 -11.51
N LEU A 665 6.79 -1.29 -12.61
CA LEU A 665 6.64 -1.79 -13.97
C LEU A 665 8.02 -1.92 -14.64
N ILE A 666 8.35 -3.12 -15.10
CA ILE A 666 9.57 -3.49 -15.81
C ILE A 666 9.14 -3.99 -17.19
N GLY A 667 9.27 -3.15 -18.23
CA GLY A 667 8.91 -3.52 -19.61
C GLY A 667 9.72 -4.71 -20.13
N GLY A 668 11.04 -4.62 -19.98
CA GLY A 668 11.96 -5.65 -20.44
C GLY A 668 12.43 -5.39 -21.87
N ASP A 669 12.56 -6.45 -22.67
CA ASP A 669 13.07 -6.39 -24.04
C ASP A 669 11.93 -6.19 -25.05
N GLY A 670 11.83 -5.00 -25.64
CA GLY A 670 11.01 -4.75 -26.84
C GLY A 670 10.37 -3.36 -26.85
N ASN A 671 9.15 -3.23 -27.37
CA ASN A 671 8.40 -1.96 -27.36
C ASN A 671 7.21 -2.10 -26.42
N ASP A 672 7.35 -1.53 -25.22
CA ASP A 672 6.43 -1.71 -24.08
C ASP A 672 5.73 -0.41 -23.67
#